data_AF-A0A356IH32-F1
#
_entry.id   AF-A0A356IH32-F1
#
_cell.length_a   1.000
_cell.length_b   1.000
_cell.length_c   1.000
_cell.angle_alpha   90.00
_cell.angle_beta   90.00
_cell.angle_gamma   90.00
#
_symmetry.space_group_name_H-M   'P 1'
#
loop_
_entity.id
_entity.type
_entity.pdbx_description
1 polymer ?
#
loop_
_entity_poly.entity_id
_entity_poly.type
_entity_poly.pdbx_seq_one_letter_code
_entity_poly.pdbx_strand_id
1 'polypeptide(L)'
;PQDAIVMDAKGWTLYPGFIDPHTTIGMAELPSLEQDNAARARNIQARQRNGEPTPGLTPQLTSISTYESDGQALQAARNAGITAAAIAPPFGVFKGQSAIVTLGDGLLNDKVIRSHWAQHLGFERFRGEYPSTLMGVMATIRQHYLNAQWYGEAWNRYRNQPTTIDRPHYDEALESLQTSAAGEQPVVFTAWTENEIRRALKLADELGLNMIVNGAVEGWRVASALRTSNRPVLVSLDLRPRQGPVGFGSGGGTNPTDDPTLEDVNEAKSNAGRLYSAGVTIAFTGHGLDDPSNFLNNFRTAVDAGMSRDGALRALTITPAEILGVDDVLGSLDVGKTANVVAIKGDIFDADAEVEAVWIDGTYYDLGPNDNKHPERQVTDNEEENADTSQLKSRAEVERRAPVGPLDGEFPVTAVRHGTIMTVAGNIISGGTVLIENGKIAAVGPDSQVAVPAGAREIDATGMWVTPGLLDAHSHMSIEGGGNEGADSVTPEVRIIDVINHRDESLFRALAGGVTTINVLHGSANTIGGQNAILKLRWGKSADELLFDNVTRGVKFALGENPKRARAVERYPSTRMGVEFTLRKSFAEAREYQAKWDEYEATRSRGVDALAPRRDLRLEALSEIMKGNILVHAHSYRADEILMLLRVAEDFGFRIASLQHVLEGYKVADEIAAHGAGASTFTDFWGYKMEAWDAIPYNMSIMYERGVTVSVNSDSNERVRRMYVEAAKAVKYGGVPEQEALKMITLNAAKHFGIEDRVGSIEVGKDGDLAIFTAHPFSGNTRVQYTIIDGQLYFDRNLVETTEDVLASVEPLVSTEGVTENTNRIIDWTPPILSPMVRAQVMPSGYGDVTEPVVTADTIPIAIVGGRILTMTGTPIERGTIVVQGGRITAVGADVEAPADAHVINAAGMTVTPGMINAGTVIGLSEIGSIAATNDSSELEEINSHIKASVAIHPDSEMIPIARANGVTTAIAAPQGGLIQGQSALIDMAGWTPSEVVARSPLAMHIDFPEREGGGGFGGGGQSQEQVDAQLETLRRWMHRARAHAGALAAEMVTVTDQTYTLDALVPVVLGELPVVLDASSEEGIKSALAFIEEFQLRGILAGTRDIWKVVDEIAKAGVPVILGPIQSQPADGDPYDTIFVAAKLLHEAGIPFAFRTGGAAAARNLPDHAALGVAFGLPREAAWHALTRGAAEILGVGHLYGSVEEGMIANLVISDGDLLDIPSQVKHVLIRGQEASLGTHHTRLWEQYSTRPQPKQ
;
A
#
# COMPACT_ATOMS: atom_id res chain seq x y z
N PRO A 1 28.09 16.86 -62.40
CA PRO A 1 27.20 16.69 -63.59
C PRO A 1 26.89 18.08 -64.18
N GLN A 2 26.64 18.22 -65.49
CA GLN A 2 26.31 19.53 -66.09
C GLN A 2 24.93 20.05 -65.63
N ASP A 3 24.08 19.16 -65.17
CA ASP A 3 22.74 19.33 -64.62
C ASP A 3 22.71 19.36 -63.08
N ALA A 4 23.88 19.39 -62.42
CA ALA A 4 23.94 19.46 -60.97
C ALA A 4 23.50 20.83 -60.44
N ILE A 5 22.67 20.83 -59.41
CA ILE A 5 22.36 22.03 -58.63
C ILE A 5 23.57 22.33 -57.73
N VAL A 6 24.09 23.57 -57.81
CA VAL A 6 25.21 24.03 -56.99
C VAL A 6 24.67 24.89 -55.86
N MET A 7 24.96 24.50 -54.63
CA MET A 7 24.57 25.22 -53.41
C MET A 7 25.83 25.63 -52.63
N ASP A 8 25.86 26.86 -52.12
CA ASP A 8 26.95 27.36 -51.28
C ASP A 8 26.69 26.95 -49.83
N ALA A 9 27.35 25.88 -49.38
CA ALA A 9 27.25 25.37 -48.01
C ALA A 9 28.24 26.05 -47.05
N LYS A 10 28.80 27.21 -47.40
CA LYS A 10 29.79 27.90 -46.56
C LYS A 10 29.19 28.31 -45.21
N GLY A 11 29.75 27.78 -44.13
CA GLY A 11 29.28 28.01 -42.76
C GLY A 11 28.34 26.90 -42.24
N TRP A 12 28.00 25.93 -43.09
CA TRP A 12 27.28 24.73 -42.68
C TRP A 12 28.22 23.56 -42.43
N THR A 13 27.90 22.75 -41.42
CA THR A 13 28.41 21.40 -41.25
C THR A 13 27.38 20.42 -41.78
N LEU A 14 27.81 19.52 -42.65
CA LEU A 14 26.93 18.52 -43.27
C LEU A 14 27.05 17.19 -42.54
N TYR A 15 25.92 16.65 -42.09
CA TYR A 15 25.82 15.36 -41.43
C TYR A 15 24.97 14.38 -42.27
N PRO A 16 25.16 13.06 -42.12
CA PRO A 16 24.14 12.11 -42.56
C PRO A 16 22.79 12.47 -41.93
N GLY A 17 21.70 12.25 -42.67
CA GLY A 17 20.33 12.35 -42.17
C GLY A 17 20.13 11.65 -40.82
N PHE A 18 19.56 12.34 -39.82
CA PHE A 18 19.27 11.69 -38.53
C PHE A 18 18.10 10.72 -38.69
N ILE A 19 18.15 9.64 -37.92
CA ILE A 19 17.19 8.54 -37.97
C ILE A 19 16.55 8.38 -36.59
N ASP A 20 15.22 8.48 -36.51
CA ASP A 20 14.48 8.13 -35.29
C ASP A 20 14.03 6.66 -35.36
N PRO A 21 14.65 5.75 -34.59
CA PRO A 21 14.38 4.32 -34.66
C PRO A 21 13.05 3.91 -33.99
N HIS A 22 12.31 4.84 -33.37
CA HIS A 22 10.97 4.59 -32.85
C HIS A 22 10.19 5.89 -32.68
N THR A 23 9.10 6.09 -33.42
CA THR A 23 8.29 7.30 -33.27
C THR A 23 6.82 7.05 -33.51
N THR A 24 5.97 7.91 -32.95
CA THR A 24 4.52 7.92 -33.18
C THR A 24 4.12 9.02 -34.18
N ILE A 25 5.07 9.65 -34.87
CA ILE A 25 4.79 10.67 -35.89
C ILE A 25 3.84 10.12 -36.95
N GLY A 26 2.76 10.87 -37.19
CA GLY A 26 1.73 10.51 -38.16
C GLY A 26 0.89 9.30 -37.76
N MET A 27 0.89 8.89 -36.49
CA MET A 27 -0.07 7.92 -35.96
C MET A 27 -1.28 8.66 -35.38
N ALA A 28 -2.47 8.11 -35.57
CA ALA A 28 -3.69 8.64 -34.95
C ALA A 28 -3.54 8.75 -33.42
N GLU A 29 -4.10 9.81 -32.84
CA GLU A 29 -4.15 9.99 -31.39
C GLU A 29 -4.88 8.82 -30.72
N LEU A 30 -4.57 8.61 -29.43
CA LEU A 30 -5.23 7.61 -28.60
C LEU A 30 -6.76 7.77 -28.70
N PRO A 31 -7.53 6.71 -28.97
CA PRO A 31 -8.96 6.75 -28.76
C PRO A 31 -9.21 7.13 -27.29
N SER A 32 -9.99 8.17 -27.03
CA SER A 32 -10.38 8.49 -25.66
C SER A 32 -11.14 7.27 -25.10
N LEU A 33 -10.55 6.63 -24.08
CA LEU A 33 -11.19 5.50 -23.42
C LEU A 33 -12.47 6.03 -22.76
N GLU A 34 -13.60 5.40 -23.07
CA GLU A 34 -14.90 5.70 -22.45
C GLU A 34 -14.76 5.81 -20.92
N GLN A 35 -15.06 7.00 -20.38
CA GLN A 35 -14.88 7.29 -18.96
C GLN A 35 -15.93 6.58 -18.09
N ASP A 36 -17.12 6.31 -18.65
CA ASP A 36 -18.15 5.50 -17.98
C ASP A 36 -17.77 4.02 -18.01
N ASN A 37 -17.49 3.46 -16.83
CA ASN A 37 -17.15 2.05 -16.66
C ASN A 37 -18.27 1.11 -17.15
N ALA A 38 -19.55 1.48 -17.04
CA ALA A 38 -20.66 0.63 -17.45
C ALA A 38 -20.84 0.62 -18.97
N ALA A 39 -20.74 1.78 -19.63
CA ALA A 39 -20.70 1.87 -21.09
C ALA A 39 -19.48 1.14 -21.67
N ARG A 40 -18.31 1.29 -21.03
CA ARG A 40 -17.08 0.59 -21.46
C ARG A 40 -17.24 -0.93 -21.39
N ALA A 41 -17.76 -1.46 -20.29
CA ALA A 41 -18.00 -2.91 -20.15
C ALA A 41 -18.97 -3.46 -21.22
N ARG A 42 -20.05 -2.72 -21.54
CA ARG A 42 -20.98 -3.10 -22.61
C ARG A 42 -20.30 -3.11 -23.98
N ASN A 43 -19.45 -2.13 -24.26
CA ASN A 43 -18.69 -2.06 -25.51
C ASN A 43 -17.70 -3.24 -25.63
N ILE A 44 -16.98 -3.55 -24.55
CA ILE A 44 -16.04 -4.69 -24.50
C ILE A 44 -16.78 -6.01 -24.80
N GLN A 45 -17.88 -6.27 -24.09
CA GLN A 45 -18.70 -7.48 -24.33
C GLN A 45 -19.29 -7.52 -25.74
N ALA A 46 -19.66 -6.36 -26.31
CA ALA A 46 -20.14 -6.28 -27.69
C ALA A 46 -19.03 -6.66 -28.68
N ARG A 47 -17.82 -6.12 -28.52
CA ARG A 47 -16.65 -6.45 -29.35
C ARG A 47 -16.33 -7.95 -29.30
N GLN A 48 -16.28 -8.52 -28.10
CA GLN A 48 -16.03 -9.96 -27.91
C GLN A 48 -17.11 -10.83 -28.56
N ARG A 49 -18.40 -10.46 -28.45
CA ARG A 49 -19.50 -11.17 -29.14
C ARG A 49 -19.41 -11.07 -30.66
N ASN A 50 -18.89 -9.95 -31.16
CA ASN A 50 -18.74 -9.69 -32.59
C ASN A 50 -17.43 -10.27 -33.17
N GLY A 51 -16.53 -10.79 -32.34
CA GLY A 51 -15.21 -11.24 -32.77
C GLY A 51 -14.28 -10.08 -33.20
N GLU A 52 -14.54 -8.87 -32.71
CA GLU A 52 -13.71 -7.71 -33.00
C GLU A 52 -12.44 -7.71 -32.12
N PRO A 53 -11.26 -7.35 -32.66
CA PRO A 53 -10.04 -7.26 -31.85
C PRO A 53 -10.19 -6.27 -30.68
N THR A 54 -9.66 -6.62 -29.52
CA THR A 54 -9.53 -5.69 -28.39
C THR A 54 -8.50 -4.61 -28.75
N PRO A 55 -8.82 -3.31 -28.68
CA PRO A 55 -7.86 -2.24 -28.97
C PRO A 55 -6.62 -2.38 -28.07
N GLY A 56 -5.44 -2.39 -28.67
CA GLY A 56 -4.18 -2.63 -27.97
C GLY A 56 -3.79 -4.11 -27.78
N LEU A 57 -4.63 -5.06 -28.22
CA LEU A 57 -4.25 -6.46 -28.50
C LEU A 57 -4.33 -6.72 -30.00
N THR A 58 -3.59 -5.93 -30.76
CA THR A 58 -3.71 -5.86 -32.22
C THR A 58 -2.36 -6.12 -32.88
N PRO A 59 -1.77 -7.33 -32.72
CA PRO A 59 -0.49 -7.63 -33.34
C PRO A 59 -0.50 -7.55 -34.87
N GLN A 60 -1.67 -7.66 -35.50
CA GLN A 60 -1.87 -7.55 -36.95
C GLN A 60 -1.97 -6.11 -37.46
N LEU A 61 -2.12 -5.12 -36.57
CA LEU A 61 -2.22 -3.72 -36.95
C LEU A 61 -0.88 -3.25 -37.52
N THR A 62 -0.87 -2.61 -38.68
CA THR A 62 0.36 -2.06 -39.28
C THR A 62 0.33 -0.55 -39.21
N SER A 63 1.47 0.09 -38.92
CA SER A 63 1.54 1.55 -38.87
C SER A 63 1.17 2.22 -40.20
N ILE A 64 1.39 1.54 -41.33
CA ILE A 64 0.94 1.99 -42.66
C ILE A 64 -0.58 2.09 -42.73
N SER A 65 -1.30 1.12 -42.17
CA SER A 65 -2.78 1.09 -42.21
C SER A 65 -3.44 2.16 -41.33
N THR A 66 -2.72 2.68 -40.34
CA THR A 66 -3.21 3.69 -39.38
C THR A 66 -2.51 5.04 -39.50
N TYR A 67 -1.72 5.22 -40.55
CA TYR A 67 -0.98 6.46 -40.75
C TYR A 67 -1.92 7.59 -41.14
N GLU A 68 -1.88 8.67 -40.36
CA GLU A 68 -2.54 9.93 -40.61
C GLU A 68 -1.48 10.99 -40.91
N SER A 69 -1.59 11.67 -42.05
CA SER A 69 -0.60 12.66 -42.46
C SER A 69 -0.65 13.89 -41.55
N ASP A 70 0.33 14.03 -40.67
CA ASP A 70 0.54 15.22 -39.84
C ASP A 70 1.68 16.08 -40.39
N GLY A 71 1.33 17.14 -41.13
CA GLY A 71 2.31 18.05 -41.70
C GLY A 71 3.11 18.84 -40.66
N GLN A 72 2.52 19.11 -39.48
CA GLN A 72 3.19 19.86 -38.42
C GLN A 72 4.23 19.00 -37.72
N ALA A 73 3.89 17.76 -37.36
CA ALA A 73 4.84 16.82 -36.77
C ALA A 73 5.97 16.45 -37.74
N LEU A 74 5.67 16.28 -39.04
CA LEU A 74 6.69 16.05 -40.06
C LEU A 74 7.65 17.24 -40.20
N GLN A 75 7.12 18.47 -40.19
CA GLN A 75 7.95 19.68 -40.22
C GLN A 75 8.82 19.79 -38.96
N ALA A 76 8.26 19.53 -37.78
CA ALA A 76 9.01 19.56 -36.53
C ALA A 76 10.15 18.51 -36.51
N ALA A 77 9.89 17.30 -37.02
CA ALA A 77 10.93 16.28 -37.16
C ALA A 77 12.04 16.69 -38.12
N ARG A 78 11.70 17.33 -39.26
CA ARG A 78 12.69 17.88 -40.20
C ARG A 78 13.51 19.01 -39.57
N ASN A 79 12.88 19.88 -38.78
CA ASN A 79 13.55 20.93 -38.00
C ASN A 79 14.51 20.38 -36.96
N ALA A 80 14.27 19.15 -36.46
CA ALA A 80 15.21 18.41 -35.62
C ALA A 80 16.31 17.68 -36.42
N GLY A 81 16.30 17.74 -37.75
CA GLY A 81 17.24 17.06 -38.65
C GLY A 81 16.88 15.59 -38.95
N ILE A 82 15.70 15.13 -38.53
CA ILE A 82 15.25 13.76 -38.75
C ILE A 82 14.76 13.62 -40.19
N THR A 83 15.36 12.68 -40.93
CA THR A 83 15.11 12.44 -42.36
C THR A 83 14.41 11.12 -42.62
N ALA A 84 14.56 10.16 -41.71
CA ALA A 84 13.89 8.86 -41.74
C ALA A 84 13.47 8.46 -40.32
N ALA A 85 12.41 7.67 -40.21
CA ALA A 85 11.96 7.16 -38.93
C ALA A 85 11.28 5.80 -39.04
N ALA A 86 11.32 5.03 -37.95
CA ALA A 86 10.45 3.88 -37.77
C ALA A 86 9.15 4.31 -37.07
N ILE A 87 8.08 4.44 -37.84
CA ILE A 87 6.76 4.80 -37.34
C ILE A 87 6.07 3.57 -36.71
N ALA A 88 5.70 3.69 -35.44
CA ALA A 88 5.17 2.61 -34.62
C ALA A 88 3.80 2.99 -34.02
N PRO A 89 2.83 2.06 -33.94
CA PRO A 89 1.56 2.34 -33.28
C PRO A 89 1.75 2.71 -31.78
N PRO A 90 1.01 3.68 -31.25
CA PRO A 90 1.34 4.29 -29.95
C PRO A 90 0.94 3.44 -28.73
N PHE A 91 -0.07 2.57 -28.82
CA PHE A 91 -0.77 2.04 -27.65
C PHE A 91 -1.04 0.54 -27.69
N GLY A 92 -0.93 -0.09 -26.52
CA GLY A 92 -1.38 -1.46 -26.26
C GLY A 92 -0.29 -2.41 -25.78
N VAL A 93 -0.72 -3.58 -25.33
CA VAL A 93 0.18 -4.71 -25.03
C VAL A 93 0.80 -5.24 -26.31
N PHE A 94 -0.01 -5.46 -27.35
CA PHE A 94 0.42 -5.73 -28.72
C PHE A 94 0.02 -4.53 -29.57
N LYS A 95 0.92 -3.55 -29.69
CA LYS A 95 0.66 -2.27 -30.37
C LYS A 95 0.45 -2.45 -31.87
N GLY A 96 1.21 -3.38 -32.46
CA GLY A 96 1.20 -3.67 -33.90
C GLY A 96 2.60 -3.66 -34.49
N GLN A 97 2.67 -3.55 -35.81
CA GLN A 97 3.90 -3.63 -36.60
C GLN A 97 4.31 -2.25 -37.11
N SER A 98 5.58 -1.90 -36.98
CA SER A 98 6.13 -0.65 -37.52
C SER A 98 6.57 -0.76 -38.97
N ALA A 99 6.71 0.42 -39.59
CA ALA A 99 7.29 0.60 -40.90
C ALA A 99 8.42 1.61 -40.81
N ILE A 100 9.45 1.42 -41.62
CA ILE A 100 10.55 2.37 -41.79
C ILE A 100 10.19 3.25 -42.99
N VAL A 101 10.16 4.56 -42.78
CA VAL A 101 9.77 5.55 -43.78
C VAL A 101 10.77 6.68 -43.86
N THR A 102 10.89 7.31 -45.03
CA THR A 102 11.50 8.64 -45.15
C THR A 102 10.47 9.70 -44.80
N LEU A 103 10.93 10.81 -44.21
CA LEU A 103 10.06 11.90 -43.78
C LEU A 103 9.87 12.94 -44.88
N GLY A 104 9.96 12.55 -46.16
CA GLY A 104 9.72 13.42 -47.32
C GLY A 104 8.23 13.76 -47.51
N ASP A 105 7.97 14.66 -48.45
CA ASP A 105 6.61 14.98 -48.91
C ASP A 105 6.12 13.90 -49.89
N GLY A 106 4.81 13.81 -50.09
CA GLY A 106 4.18 12.86 -51.02
C GLY A 106 3.42 11.72 -50.35
N LEU A 107 3.00 10.74 -51.16
CA LEU A 107 2.20 9.62 -50.70
C LEU A 107 3.04 8.69 -49.80
N LEU A 108 2.46 8.17 -48.72
CA LEU A 108 3.16 7.25 -47.81
C LEU A 108 3.83 6.08 -48.54
N ASN A 109 3.16 5.50 -49.54
CA ASN A 109 3.67 4.36 -50.31
C ASN A 109 5.00 4.65 -51.01
N ASP A 110 5.27 5.90 -51.37
CA ASP A 110 6.53 6.30 -52.03
C ASP A 110 7.66 6.52 -51.01
N LYS A 111 7.33 6.61 -49.72
CA LYS A 111 8.26 6.90 -48.61
C LYS A 111 8.64 5.65 -47.82
N VAL A 112 7.94 4.54 -48.00
CA VAL A 112 8.18 3.29 -47.24
C VAL A 112 9.46 2.61 -47.74
N ILE A 113 10.44 2.47 -46.84
CA ILE A 113 11.65 1.66 -47.04
C ILE A 113 11.34 0.19 -46.72
N ARG A 114 10.64 -0.05 -45.60
CA ARG A 114 10.26 -1.40 -45.14
C ARG A 114 8.92 -1.34 -44.43
N SER A 115 7.96 -2.15 -44.85
CA SER A 115 6.56 -2.05 -44.38
C SER A 115 6.21 -2.79 -43.08
N HIS A 116 6.95 -3.84 -42.74
CA HIS A 116 6.71 -4.68 -41.56
C HIS A 116 8.03 -4.96 -40.84
N TRP A 117 8.64 -3.90 -40.29
CA TRP A 117 9.99 -3.99 -39.71
C TRP A 117 10.00 -4.72 -38.37
N ALA A 118 9.24 -4.26 -37.37
CA ALA A 118 9.26 -4.82 -36.03
C ALA A 118 7.86 -4.94 -35.43
N GLN A 119 7.66 -5.92 -34.55
CA GLN A 119 6.49 -6.01 -33.67
C GLN A 119 6.72 -5.13 -32.44
N HIS A 120 5.71 -4.39 -31.99
CA HIS A 120 5.81 -3.51 -30.82
C HIS A 120 4.95 -4.01 -29.67
N LEU A 121 5.56 -4.05 -28.48
CA LEU A 121 4.95 -4.45 -27.22
C LEU A 121 5.11 -3.37 -26.17
N GLY A 122 4.17 -3.31 -25.24
CA GLY A 122 4.28 -2.47 -24.05
C GLY A 122 3.62 -3.10 -22.83
N PHE A 123 3.81 -2.44 -21.69
CA PHE A 123 3.30 -2.88 -20.40
C PHE A 123 2.00 -2.17 -19.98
N GLU A 124 1.31 -1.53 -20.93
CA GLU A 124 0.03 -0.87 -20.71
C GLU A 124 -1.07 -1.88 -20.35
N ARG A 125 -1.91 -1.52 -19.37
CA ARG A 125 -3.04 -2.34 -18.88
C ARG A 125 -4.38 -1.81 -19.36
N PHE A 126 -5.37 -2.69 -19.52
CA PHE A 126 -6.73 -2.29 -19.92
C PHE A 126 -7.64 -2.14 -18.70
N ARG A 127 -8.23 -0.96 -18.53
CA ARG A 127 -9.18 -0.77 -17.42
C ARG A 127 -10.48 -1.56 -17.73
N GLY A 128 -10.87 -2.46 -16.84
CA GLY A 128 -12.13 -3.21 -16.94
C GLY A 128 -12.18 -4.29 -18.02
N GLU A 129 -11.06 -4.62 -18.67
CA GLU A 129 -10.92 -5.73 -19.60
C GLU A 129 -9.63 -6.50 -19.27
N TYR A 130 -9.57 -7.78 -19.65
CA TYR A 130 -8.37 -8.58 -19.49
C TYR A 130 -7.39 -8.26 -20.64
N PRO A 131 -6.09 -8.02 -20.37
CA PRO A 131 -5.47 -7.91 -19.04
C PRO A 131 -5.66 -6.53 -18.38
N SER A 132 -6.08 -6.54 -17.11
CA SER A 132 -6.29 -5.31 -16.31
C SER A 132 -5.14 -4.99 -15.36
N THR A 133 -4.16 -5.88 -15.23
CA THR A 133 -2.98 -5.74 -14.39
C THR A 133 -1.71 -6.07 -15.16
N LEU A 134 -0.55 -5.62 -14.66
CA LEU A 134 0.74 -5.91 -15.28
C LEU A 134 1.02 -7.42 -15.37
N MET A 135 0.68 -8.21 -14.35
CA MET A 135 0.83 -9.67 -14.40
C MET A 135 -0.08 -10.33 -15.45
N GLY A 136 -1.29 -9.78 -15.66
CA GLY A 136 -2.14 -10.15 -16.78
C GLY A 136 -1.51 -9.83 -18.13
N VAL A 137 -0.85 -8.67 -18.27
CA VAL A 137 -0.10 -8.29 -19.48
C VAL A 137 1.01 -9.32 -19.75
N MET A 138 1.80 -9.66 -18.74
CA MET A 138 2.87 -10.67 -18.84
C MET A 138 2.34 -12.04 -19.29
N ALA A 139 1.24 -12.51 -18.71
CA ALA A 139 0.59 -13.77 -19.11
C ALA A 139 0.02 -13.70 -20.53
N THR A 140 -0.55 -12.56 -20.91
CA THR A 140 -1.11 -12.32 -22.26
C THR A 140 -0.03 -12.42 -23.32
N ILE A 141 1.12 -11.76 -23.14
CA ILE A 141 2.25 -11.82 -24.06
C ILE A 141 2.70 -13.28 -24.25
N ARG A 142 2.92 -14.02 -23.15
CA ARG A 142 3.33 -15.43 -23.21
C ARG A 142 2.33 -16.29 -23.96
N GLN A 143 1.05 -16.19 -23.63
CA GLN A 143 0.02 -17.01 -24.26
C GLN A 143 -0.09 -16.76 -25.76
N HIS A 144 0.02 -15.51 -26.21
CA HIS A 144 -0.04 -15.17 -27.64
C HIS A 144 1.16 -15.72 -28.42
N TYR A 145 2.39 -15.59 -27.90
CA TYR A 145 3.56 -16.16 -28.57
C TYR A 145 3.57 -17.69 -28.56
N LEU A 146 3.15 -18.34 -27.46
CA LEU A 146 2.97 -19.80 -27.43
C LEU A 146 1.92 -20.27 -28.45
N ASN A 147 0.83 -19.52 -28.59
CA ASN A 147 -0.19 -19.79 -29.61
C ASN A 147 0.37 -19.61 -31.03
N ALA A 148 1.15 -18.55 -31.28
CA ALA A 148 1.75 -18.27 -32.59
C ALA A 148 2.76 -19.37 -33.00
N GLN A 149 3.58 -19.85 -32.06
CA GLN A 149 4.50 -20.98 -32.29
C GLN A 149 3.75 -22.27 -32.65
N TRP A 150 2.71 -22.61 -31.88
CA TRP A 150 1.86 -23.77 -32.17
C TRP A 150 1.16 -23.64 -33.53
N TYR A 151 0.65 -22.44 -33.84
CA TYR A 151 -0.05 -22.13 -35.08
C TYR A 151 0.89 -22.26 -36.29
N GLY A 152 2.12 -21.75 -36.20
CA GLY A 152 3.14 -21.93 -37.23
C GLY A 152 3.47 -23.40 -37.49
N GLU A 153 3.62 -24.21 -36.44
CA GLU A 153 3.85 -25.65 -36.55
C GLU A 153 2.66 -26.38 -37.21
N ALA A 154 1.42 -26.04 -36.85
CA ALA A 154 0.23 -26.59 -37.49
C ALA A 154 0.21 -26.31 -39.00
N TRP A 155 0.53 -25.08 -39.41
CA TRP A 155 0.64 -24.71 -40.83
C TRP A 155 1.80 -25.37 -41.53
N ASN A 156 2.96 -25.52 -40.89
CA ASN A 156 4.10 -26.26 -41.44
C ASN A 156 3.72 -27.71 -41.75
N ARG A 157 3.05 -28.38 -40.83
CA ARG A 157 2.55 -29.75 -41.01
C ARG A 157 1.57 -29.85 -42.16
N TYR A 158 0.57 -28.97 -42.22
CA TYR A 158 -0.38 -28.93 -43.34
C TYR A 158 0.33 -28.69 -44.68
N ARG A 159 1.27 -27.73 -44.76
CA ARG A 159 2.05 -27.46 -45.98
C ARG A 159 2.85 -28.67 -46.45
N ASN A 160 3.39 -29.44 -45.50
CA ASN A 160 4.19 -30.64 -45.79
C ASN A 160 3.33 -31.87 -46.13
N GLN A 161 2.09 -31.95 -45.62
CA GLN A 161 1.19 -33.11 -45.78
C GLN A 161 -0.28 -32.72 -46.03
N PRO A 162 -0.60 -31.95 -47.10
CA PRO A 162 -1.93 -31.35 -47.30
C PRO A 162 -3.04 -32.35 -47.65
N THR A 163 -2.70 -33.62 -47.86
CA THR A 163 -3.67 -34.68 -48.21
C THR A 163 -4.11 -35.51 -47.00
N THR A 164 -3.39 -35.41 -45.87
CA THR A 164 -3.62 -36.22 -44.66
C THR A 164 -3.85 -35.39 -43.40
N ILE A 165 -3.57 -34.08 -43.46
CA ILE A 165 -3.77 -33.14 -42.35
C ILE A 165 -4.80 -32.11 -42.80
N ASP A 166 -5.79 -31.85 -41.94
CA ASP A 166 -6.78 -30.80 -42.19
C ASP A 166 -6.13 -29.41 -42.15
N ARG A 167 -6.61 -28.52 -43.02
CA ARG A 167 -6.14 -27.13 -43.08
C ARG A 167 -6.44 -26.42 -41.75
N PRO A 168 -5.45 -25.82 -41.08
CA PRO A 168 -5.69 -25.00 -39.89
C PRO A 168 -6.62 -23.82 -40.18
N HIS A 169 -7.45 -23.44 -39.21
CA HIS A 169 -8.26 -22.22 -39.30
C HIS A 169 -7.33 -21.00 -39.36
N TYR A 170 -7.59 -20.07 -40.28
CA TYR A 170 -6.78 -18.86 -40.42
C TYR A 170 -7.07 -17.89 -39.27
N ASP A 171 -6.02 -17.40 -38.61
CA ASP A 171 -6.10 -16.41 -37.54
C ASP A 171 -5.08 -15.31 -37.85
N GLU A 172 -5.57 -14.10 -38.16
CA GLU A 172 -4.74 -12.98 -38.61
C GLU A 172 -3.76 -12.51 -37.53
N ALA A 173 -4.17 -12.54 -36.25
CA ALA A 173 -3.34 -12.10 -35.13
C ALA A 173 -2.20 -13.10 -34.85
N LEU A 174 -2.47 -14.41 -34.96
CA LEU A 174 -1.41 -15.42 -34.82
C LEU A 174 -0.50 -15.49 -36.05
N GLU A 175 -1.03 -15.22 -37.25
CA GLU A 175 -0.25 -15.12 -38.48
C GLU A 175 0.77 -13.98 -38.39
N SER A 176 0.36 -12.79 -37.94
CA SER A 176 1.27 -11.63 -37.87
C SER A 176 2.41 -11.80 -36.86
N LEU A 177 2.24 -12.68 -35.86
CA LEU A 177 3.25 -12.99 -34.85
C LEU A 177 4.22 -14.11 -35.26
N GLN A 178 3.99 -14.84 -36.36
CA GLN A 178 4.85 -15.99 -36.71
C GLN A 178 6.32 -15.59 -36.90
N THR A 179 6.58 -14.48 -37.60
CA THR A 179 7.93 -14.03 -37.93
C THR A 179 8.70 -13.58 -36.69
N SER A 180 8.03 -12.92 -35.74
CA SER A 180 8.63 -12.53 -34.46
C SER A 180 8.80 -13.72 -33.52
N ALA A 181 7.85 -14.66 -33.50
CA ALA A 181 7.94 -15.92 -32.76
C ALA A 181 9.09 -16.82 -33.24
N ALA A 182 9.49 -16.71 -34.52
CA ALA A 182 10.64 -17.39 -35.11
C ALA A 182 11.97 -16.64 -34.90
N GLY A 183 11.94 -15.44 -34.31
CA GLY A 183 13.11 -14.58 -34.12
C GLY A 183 13.58 -13.84 -35.38
N GLU A 184 12.84 -13.93 -36.48
CA GLU A 184 13.17 -13.33 -37.78
C GLU A 184 12.76 -11.85 -37.86
N GLN A 185 11.70 -11.47 -37.13
CA GLN A 185 11.25 -10.08 -36.99
C GLN A 185 11.62 -9.54 -35.60
N PRO A 186 12.29 -8.38 -35.49
CA PRO A 186 12.54 -7.74 -34.22
C PRO A 186 11.27 -7.44 -33.42
N VAL A 187 11.39 -7.47 -32.10
CA VAL A 187 10.33 -7.12 -31.15
C VAL A 187 10.81 -5.96 -30.28
N VAL A 188 10.20 -4.79 -30.45
CA VAL A 188 10.51 -3.60 -29.66
C VAL A 188 9.62 -3.59 -28.42
N PHE A 189 10.24 -3.60 -27.24
CA PHE A 189 9.55 -3.45 -25.96
C PHE A 189 9.70 -2.02 -25.46
N THR A 190 8.58 -1.32 -25.29
CA THR A 190 8.55 -0.04 -24.57
C THR A 190 8.72 -0.32 -23.07
N ALA A 191 9.89 0.02 -22.52
CA ALA A 191 10.26 -0.20 -21.12
C ALA A 191 11.08 0.99 -20.62
N TRP A 192 10.55 1.74 -19.66
CA TRP A 192 11.11 2.99 -19.17
C TRP A 192 11.97 2.81 -17.92
N THR A 193 11.52 1.94 -17.01
CA THR A 193 12.11 1.75 -15.67
C THR A 193 12.99 0.50 -15.60
N GLU A 194 13.80 0.39 -14.54
CA GLU A 194 14.63 -0.80 -14.28
C GLU A 194 13.80 -2.10 -14.30
N ASN A 195 12.66 -2.12 -13.58
CA ASN A 195 11.83 -3.32 -13.46
C ASN A 195 11.22 -3.72 -14.80
N GLU A 196 10.75 -2.76 -15.61
CA GLU A 196 10.23 -3.03 -16.95
C GLU A 196 11.30 -3.59 -17.89
N ILE A 197 12.52 -3.03 -17.86
CA ILE A 197 13.62 -3.52 -18.69
C ILE A 197 13.97 -4.97 -18.31
N ARG A 198 14.08 -5.27 -17.01
CA ARG A 198 14.33 -6.65 -16.53
C ARG A 198 13.21 -7.62 -16.93
N ARG A 199 11.94 -7.21 -16.81
CA ARG A 199 10.78 -8.00 -17.27
C ARG A 199 10.84 -8.29 -18.75
N ALA A 200 11.15 -7.27 -19.56
CA ALA A 200 11.25 -7.41 -21.01
C ALA A 200 12.39 -8.35 -21.41
N LEU A 201 13.57 -8.21 -20.78
CA LEU A 201 14.70 -9.13 -20.99
C LEU A 201 14.32 -10.58 -20.65
N LYS A 202 13.69 -10.80 -19.49
CA LYS A 202 13.25 -12.12 -19.03
C LYS A 202 12.21 -12.74 -19.97
N LEU A 203 11.23 -11.97 -20.44
CA LEU A 203 10.23 -12.43 -21.41
C LEU A 203 10.86 -12.79 -22.76
N ALA A 204 11.78 -11.95 -23.25
CA ALA A 204 12.44 -12.20 -24.52
C ALA A 204 13.34 -13.44 -24.46
N ASP A 205 14.03 -13.68 -23.34
CA ASP A 205 14.80 -14.90 -23.11
C ASP A 205 13.90 -16.14 -23.01
N GLU A 206 12.79 -16.03 -22.26
CA GLU A 206 11.81 -17.11 -22.09
C GLU A 206 11.17 -17.54 -23.41
N LEU A 207 10.89 -16.59 -24.30
CA LEU A 207 10.17 -16.82 -25.56
C LEU A 207 11.09 -16.91 -26.79
N GLY A 208 12.41 -16.66 -26.64
CA GLY A 208 13.37 -16.66 -27.73
C GLY A 208 13.23 -15.49 -28.72
N LEU A 209 12.79 -14.32 -28.24
CA LEU A 209 12.50 -13.16 -29.10
C LEU A 209 13.76 -12.36 -29.44
N ASN A 210 13.83 -11.89 -30.69
CA ASN A 210 14.81 -10.91 -31.14
C ASN A 210 14.42 -9.51 -30.64
N MET A 211 14.79 -9.20 -29.39
CA MET A 211 14.30 -8.03 -28.68
C MET A 211 15.16 -6.77 -28.87
N ILE A 212 14.48 -5.62 -28.93
CA ILE A 212 15.05 -4.27 -28.79
C ILE A 212 14.33 -3.58 -27.60
N VAL A 213 15.07 -2.87 -26.73
CA VAL A 213 14.50 -2.05 -25.65
C VAL A 213 14.22 -0.63 -26.17
N ASN A 214 13.08 -0.03 -25.83
CA ASN A 214 12.74 1.35 -26.19
C ASN A 214 12.30 2.17 -24.96
N GLY A 215 12.75 3.42 -24.84
CA GLY A 215 12.47 4.33 -23.72
C GLY A 215 13.66 4.41 -22.77
N ALA A 216 13.83 3.39 -21.93
CA ALA A 216 14.99 3.10 -21.09
C ALA A 216 15.55 4.27 -20.25
N VAL A 217 14.69 5.13 -19.68
CA VAL A 217 15.10 6.28 -18.86
C VAL A 217 15.94 5.85 -17.63
N GLU A 218 15.61 4.72 -17.01
CA GLU A 218 16.42 4.13 -15.93
C GLU A 218 17.41 3.04 -16.43
N GLY A 219 17.69 2.99 -17.73
CA GLY A 219 18.52 1.94 -18.34
C GLY A 219 19.91 1.81 -17.71
N TRP A 220 20.49 2.92 -17.26
CA TRP A 220 21.79 2.94 -16.58
C TRP A 220 21.82 2.08 -15.30
N ARG A 221 20.70 1.91 -14.58
CA ARG A 221 20.60 1.04 -13.39
C ARG A 221 20.81 -0.44 -13.75
N VAL A 222 20.51 -0.80 -15.00
CA VAL A 222 20.59 -2.16 -15.54
C VAL A 222 21.60 -2.29 -16.67
N ALA A 223 22.58 -1.37 -16.75
CA ALA A 223 23.57 -1.32 -17.81
C ALA A 223 24.36 -2.64 -17.96
N SER A 224 24.70 -3.30 -16.84
CA SER A 224 25.37 -4.61 -16.85
C SER A 224 24.50 -5.72 -17.44
N ALA A 225 23.20 -5.74 -17.11
CA ALA A 225 22.25 -6.71 -17.66
C ALA A 225 22.02 -6.47 -19.16
N LEU A 226 21.89 -5.21 -19.58
CA LEU A 226 21.76 -4.82 -20.99
C LEU A 226 23.03 -5.15 -21.81
N ARG A 227 24.21 -4.93 -21.24
CA ARG A 227 25.48 -5.30 -21.87
C ARG A 227 25.59 -6.82 -22.03
N THR A 228 25.18 -7.57 -21.01
CA THR A 228 25.22 -9.05 -21.03
C THR A 228 24.23 -9.63 -22.03
N SER A 229 23.05 -9.04 -22.16
CA SER A 229 22.04 -9.50 -23.13
C SER A 229 22.43 -9.21 -24.59
N ASN A 230 23.34 -8.25 -24.82
CA ASN A 230 23.78 -7.81 -26.15
C ASN A 230 22.61 -7.38 -27.06
N ARG A 231 21.54 -6.85 -26.46
CA ARG A 231 20.36 -6.33 -27.16
C ARG A 231 20.45 -4.81 -27.35
N PRO A 232 20.07 -4.27 -28.52
CA PRO A 232 20.08 -2.82 -28.74
C PRO A 232 19.07 -2.08 -27.84
N VAL A 233 19.40 -0.83 -27.51
CA VAL A 233 18.56 0.06 -26.70
C VAL A 233 18.30 1.38 -27.43
N LEU A 234 17.02 1.70 -27.62
CA LEU A 234 16.57 2.99 -28.11
C LEU A 234 16.34 3.90 -26.89
N VAL A 235 17.29 4.80 -26.65
CA VAL A 235 17.29 5.71 -25.49
C VAL A 235 16.45 6.92 -25.83
N SER A 236 15.37 7.12 -25.05
CA SER A 236 14.51 8.29 -25.22
C SER A 236 15.22 9.57 -24.82
N LEU A 237 14.93 10.63 -25.58
CA LEU A 237 15.32 12.00 -25.26
C LEU A 237 14.27 12.72 -24.39
N ASP A 238 13.21 12.02 -23.93
CA ASP A 238 12.39 12.47 -22.82
C ASP A 238 13.19 12.26 -21.51
N LEU A 239 13.84 13.33 -21.05
CA LEU A 239 14.73 13.33 -19.88
C LEU A 239 13.98 13.45 -18.54
N ARG A 240 12.64 13.44 -18.55
CA ARG A 240 11.85 13.49 -17.32
C ARG A 240 11.96 12.17 -16.56
N PRO A 241 12.33 12.19 -15.27
CA PRO A 241 12.38 10.96 -14.47
C PRO A 241 11.02 10.28 -14.39
N ARG A 242 11.02 8.95 -14.37
CA ARG A 242 9.83 8.11 -14.29
C ARG A 242 10.00 7.16 -13.12
N GLN A 243 8.96 6.97 -12.32
CA GLN A 243 8.94 5.96 -11.27
C GLN A 243 7.88 4.89 -11.57
N GLY A 244 8.21 3.64 -11.27
CA GLY A 244 7.24 2.54 -11.34
C GLY A 244 6.16 2.73 -10.26
N PRO A 245 4.88 2.45 -10.55
CA PRO A 245 3.80 2.66 -9.58
C PRO A 245 3.97 1.71 -8.37
N VAL A 246 4.16 2.26 -7.17
CA VAL A 246 4.39 1.50 -5.93
C VAL A 246 3.06 1.18 -5.23
N GLY A 247 2.87 -0.05 -4.76
CA GLY A 247 1.76 -0.42 -3.87
C GLY A 247 0.52 -1.04 -4.52
N PHE A 248 -0.31 -1.70 -3.70
CA PHE A 248 -1.51 -2.39 -4.12
C PHE A 248 -2.59 -1.41 -4.64
N GLY A 249 -2.86 -1.44 -5.95
CA GLY A 249 -3.88 -0.58 -6.57
C GLY A 249 -3.35 0.74 -7.14
N SER A 250 -2.03 0.92 -7.20
CA SER A 250 -1.38 2.07 -7.83
C SER A 250 -1.76 2.26 -9.30
N GLY A 251 -1.66 3.52 -9.75
CA GLY A 251 -2.00 4.00 -11.10
C GLY A 251 -1.35 3.20 -12.24
N GLY A 252 -1.83 3.40 -13.47
CA GLY A 252 -1.34 2.65 -14.63
C GLY A 252 -0.26 3.43 -15.37
N GLY A 253 0.84 2.75 -15.72
CA GLY A 253 1.93 3.28 -16.54
C GLY A 253 3.06 3.94 -15.74
N THR A 254 4.25 4.03 -16.35
CA THR A 254 5.42 4.75 -15.83
C THR A 254 5.42 6.18 -16.37
N ASN A 255 4.46 6.99 -15.93
CA ASN A 255 4.43 8.40 -16.30
C ASN A 255 5.63 9.15 -15.68
N PRO A 256 6.02 10.31 -16.23
CA PRO A 256 6.90 11.24 -15.52
C PRO A 256 6.41 11.44 -14.08
N THR A 257 7.34 11.41 -13.12
CA THR A 257 7.00 11.66 -11.72
C THR A 257 6.73 13.14 -11.50
N ASP A 258 5.72 13.47 -10.69
CA ASP A 258 5.36 14.86 -10.38
C ASP A 258 6.36 15.51 -9.39
N ASP A 259 7.17 14.69 -8.71
CA ASP A 259 8.11 15.14 -7.66
C ASP A 259 9.48 14.42 -7.77
N PRO A 260 10.28 14.69 -8.83
CA PRO A 260 11.60 14.07 -9.01
C PRO A 260 12.65 14.72 -8.11
N THR A 261 13.59 13.93 -7.58
CA THR A 261 14.77 14.49 -6.92
C THR A 261 15.74 15.10 -7.94
N LEU A 262 16.60 16.04 -7.51
CA LEU A 262 17.66 16.57 -8.38
C LEU A 262 18.60 15.47 -8.86
N GLU A 263 18.86 14.44 -8.04
CA GLU A 263 19.60 13.26 -8.45
C GLU A 263 18.90 12.50 -9.56
N ASP A 264 17.58 12.27 -9.47
CA ASP A 264 16.81 11.57 -10.50
C ASP A 264 16.90 12.28 -11.86
N VAL A 265 16.82 13.62 -11.86
CA VAL A 265 16.95 14.43 -13.07
C VAL A 265 18.35 14.29 -13.69
N ASN A 266 19.40 14.37 -12.88
CA ASN A 266 20.78 14.23 -13.36
C ASN A 266 21.10 12.80 -13.82
N GLU A 267 20.53 11.79 -13.16
CA GLU A 267 20.65 10.38 -13.54
C GLU A 267 19.95 10.12 -14.89
N ALA A 268 18.75 10.68 -15.11
CA ALA A 268 18.05 10.61 -16.40
C ALA A 268 18.87 11.26 -17.53
N LYS A 269 19.43 12.45 -17.30
CA LYS A 269 20.32 13.16 -18.26
C LYS A 269 21.56 12.34 -18.64
N SER A 270 22.21 11.72 -17.65
CA SER A 270 23.46 10.95 -17.87
C SER A 270 23.26 9.51 -18.36
N ASN A 271 22.01 9.06 -18.50
CA ASN A 271 21.66 7.68 -18.84
C ASN A 271 22.33 7.19 -20.13
N ALA A 272 22.23 7.95 -21.23
CA ALA A 272 22.81 7.58 -22.53
C ALA A 272 24.34 7.41 -22.45
N GLY A 273 25.03 8.36 -21.82
CA GLY A 273 26.49 8.31 -21.62
C GLY A 273 26.94 7.11 -20.78
N ARG A 274 26.19 6.77 -19.72
CA ARG A 274 26.47 5.60 -18.86
C ARG A 274 26.26 4.28 -19.61
N LEU A 275 25.17 4.16 -20.36
CA LEU A 275 24.89 2.97 -21.19
C LEU A 275 25.97 2.77 -22.25
N TYR A 276 26.31 3.83 -22.97
CA TYR A 276 27.36 3.78 -23.99
C TYR A 276 28.72 3.40 -23.39
N SER A 277 29.09 3.98 -22.25
CA SER A 277 30.34 3.66 -21.54
C SER A 277 30.40 2.23 -21.02
N ALA A 278 29.24 1.65 -20.65
CA ALA A 278 29.12 0.23 -20.32
C ALA A 278 29.22 -0.69 -21.55
N GLY A 279 29.24 -0.13 -22.76
CA GLY A 279 29.30 -0.83 -24.04
C GLY A 279 27.93 -1.27 -24.56
N VAL A 280 26.83 -0.71 -24.07
CA VAL A 280 25.51 -1.02 -24.63
C VAL A 280 25.37 -0.36 -26.00
N THR A 281 24.87 -1.09 -26.99
CA THR A 281 24.56 -0.53 -28.32
C THR A 281 23.33 0.36 -28.20
N ILE A 282 23.51 1.67 -28.35
CA ILE A 282 22.43 2.66 -28.19
C ILE A 282 22.15 3.49 -29.44
N ALA A 283 20.88 3.82 -29.64
CA ALA A 283 20.42 4.83 -30.60
C ALA A 283 19.44 5.78 -29.90
N PHE A 284 19.42 7.06 -30.29
CA PHE A 284 18.50 8.04 -29.71
C PHE A 284 17.13 8.00 -30.39
N THR A 285 16.07 8.26 -29.62
CA THR A 285 14.69 8.37 -30.12
C THR A 285 13.96 9.55 -29.48
N GLY A 286 13.06 10.20 -30.23
CA GLY A 286 12.19 11.26 -29.74
C GLY A 286 10.95 10.75 -28.99
N HIS A 287 10.77 9.44 -28.88
CA HIS A 287 9.60 8.83 -28.25
C HIS A 287 9.41 9.30 -26.80
N GLY A 288 8.23 9.84 -26.48
CA GLY A 288 7.88 10.36 -25.15
C GLY A 288 8.00 11.89 -25.01
N LEU A 289 8.57 12.59 -25.99
CA LEU A 289 8.58 14.05 -26.02
C LEU A 289 7.18 14.60 -26.31
N ASP A 290 6.72 15.54 -25.48
CA ASP A 290 5.46 16.25 -25.71
C ASP A 290 5.61 17.28 -26.86
N ASP A 291 6.82 17.83 -27.02
CA ASP A 291 7.19 18.72 -28.12
C ASP A 291 8.45 18.21 -28.84
N PRO A 292 8.33 17.78 -30.11
CA PRO A 292 9.46 17.33 -30.92
C PRO A 292 10.58 18.37 -31.11
N SER A 293 10.30 19.66 -30.93
CA SER A 293 11.31 20.73 -31.03
C SER A 293 12.42 20.60 -29.98
N ASN A 294 12.13 19.93 -28.86
CA ASN A 294 13.10 19.70 -27.78
C ASN A 294 14.14 18.62 -28.09
N PHE A 295 14.01 17.89 -29.22
CA PHE A 295 14.88 16.77 -29.57
C PHE A 295 16.38 17.14 -29.53
N LEU A 296 16.80 18.18 -30.25
CA LEU A 296 18.21 18.57 -30.33
C LEU A 296 18.74 19.12 -29.02
N ASN A 297 17.92 19.86 -28.27
CA ASN A 297 18.31 20.40 -26.97
C ASN A 297 18.52 19.28 -25.93
N ASN A 298 17.62 18.30 -25.90
CA ASN A 298 17.75 17.15 -25.00
C ASN A 298 18.89 16.22 -25.44
N PHE A 299 19.13 16.07 -26.74
CA PHE A 299 20.31 15.37 -27.27
C PHE A 299 21.60 16.02 -26.76
N ARG A 300 21.75 17.34 -26.90
CA ARG A 300 22.92 18.07 -26.37
C ARG A 300 23.06 17.90 -24.87
N THR A 301 21.96 18.01 -24.13
CA THR A 301 21.93 17.78 -22.68
C THR A 301 22.45 16.38 -22.31
N ALA A 302 22.04 15.34 -23.04
CA ALA A 302 22.53 13.98 -22.82
C ALA A 302 24.02 13.82 -23.17
N VAL A 303 24.52 14.56 -24.17
CA VAL A 303 25.94 14.60 -24.54
C VAL A 303 26.78 15.27 -23.46
N ASP A 304 26.37 16.45 -23.03
CA ASP A 304 27.04 17.22 -21.99
C ASP A 304 27.05 16.47 -20.65
N ALA A 305 26.05 15.63 -20.41
CA ALA A 305 25.96 14.74 -19.25
C ALA A 305 26.86 13.48 -19.32
N GLY A 306 27.73 13.35 -20.34
CA GLY A 306 28.83 12.38 -20.34
C GLY A 306 28.90 11.44 -21.55
N MET A 307 28.18 11.69 -22.65
CA MET A 307 28.34 10.91 -23.89
C MET A 307 29.43 11.52 -24.78
N SER A 308 30.30 10.68 -25.36
CA SER A 308 31.30 11.17 -26.31
C SER A 308 30.64 11.72 -27.58
N ARG A 309 31.11 12.84 -28.12
CA ARG A 309 30.61 13.44 -29.38
C ARG A 309 30.53 12.44 -30.55
N ASP A 310 31.57 11.64 -30.76
CA ASP A 310 31.58 10.60 -31.82
C ASP A 310 30.50 9.53 -31.59
N GLY A 311 30.44 8.98 -30.37
CA GLY A 311 29.40 8.03 -29.99
C GLY A 311 27.98 8.60 -30.15
N ALA A 312 27.79 9.87 -29.79
CA ALA A 312 26.50 10.56 -29.89
C ALA A 312 26.07 10.74 -31.34
N LEU A 313 26.99 11.12 -32.22
CA LEU A 313 26.71 11.23 -33.65
C LEU A 313 26.42 9.86 -34.28
N ARG A 314 27.16 8.81 -33.90
CA ARG A 314 26.87 7.43 -34.32
C ARG A 314 25.48 6.98 -33.88
N ALA A 315 25.08 7.31 -32.65
CA ALA A 315 23.76 7.00 -32.09
C ALA A 315 22.59 7.74 -32.75
N LEU A 316 22.84 8.80 -33.53
CA LEU A 316 21.85 9.50 -34.36
C LEU A 316 21.81 9.03 -35.82
N THR A 317 22.85 8.34 -36.30
CA THR A 317 23.07 8.09 -37.74
C THR A 317 23.32 6.61 -38.03
N ILE A 318 24.53 6.12 -37.81
CA ILE A 318 24.97 4.77 -38.19
C ILE A 318 24.27 3.71 -37.36
N THR A 319 24.28 3.83 -36.03
CA THR A 319 23.73 2.82 -35.13
C THR A 319 22.23 2.59 -35.34
N PRO A 320 21.35 3.62 -35.44
CA PRO A 320 19.96 3.39 -35.77
C PRO A 320 19.79 2.75 -37.16
N ALA A 321 20.59 3.11 -38.17
CA ALA A 321 20.53 2.45 -39.49
C ALA A 321 20.85 0.94 -39.40
N GLU A 322 21.87 0.56 -38.62
CA GLU A 322 22.25 -0.84 -38.37
C GLU A 322 21.15 -1.60 -37.62
N ILE A 323 20.55 -1.00 -36.58
CA ILE A 323 19.44 -1.61 -35.81
C ILE A 323 18.21 -1.84 -36.69
N LEU A 324 17.89 -0.87 -37.55
CA LEU A 324 16.77 -0.94 -38.48
C LEU A 324 17.04 -1.88 -39.68
N GLY A 325 18.30 -2.23 -39.93
CA GLY A 325 18.74 -3.03 -41.07
C GLY A 325 18.60 -2.29 -42.40
N VAL A 326 18.95 -0.99 -42.40
CA VAL A 326 18.90 -0.07 -43.56
C VAL A 326 20.22 0.68 -43.73
N ASP A 327 21.30 0.18 -43.14
CA ASP A 327 22.64 0.75 -43.21
C ASP A 327 23.29 0.62 -44.59
N ASP A 328 22.70 -0.14 -45.51
CA ASP A 328 23.09 -0.16 -46.93
C ASP A 328 22.58 1.08 -47.69
N VAL A 329 21.51 1.73 -47.20
CA VAL A 329 20.87 2.88 -47.87
C VAL A 329 20.89 4.18 -47.05
N LEU A 330 20.99 4.13 -45.72
CA LEU A 330 20.96 5.27 -44.79
C LEU A 330 22.15 5.28 -43.82
N GLY A 331 22.22 6.31 -42.97
CA GLY A 331 23.10 6.39 -41.80
C GLY A 331 24.53 6.89 -42.05
N SER A 332 24.98 7.01 -43.30
CA SER A 332 26.27 7.62 -43.65
C SER A 332 26.19 8.37 -44.99
N LEU A 333 27.21 9.18 -45.29
CA LEU A 333 27.35 9.91 -46.55
C LEU A 333 28.20 9.14 -47.59
N ASP A 334 28.20 7.81 -47.53
CA ASP A 334 28.96 6.98 -48.47
C ASP A 334 28.40 7.07 -49.89
N VAL A 335 29.29 7.03 -50.90
CA VAL A 335 28.88 7.09 -52.30
C VAL A 335 28.00 5.88 -52.65
N GLY A 336 26.80 6.15 -53.14
CA GLY A 336 25.82 5.12 -53.55
C GLY A 336 24.63 4.98 -52.60
N LYS A 337 24.69 5.58 -51.40
CA LYS A 337 23.55 5.67 -50.48
C LYS A 337 22.55 6.76 -50.89
N THR A 338 21.37 6.68 -50.32
CA THR A 338 20.30 7.68 -50.54
C THR A 338 20.73 9.03 -49.99
N ALA A 339 20.43 10.11 -50.72
CA ALA A 339 20.83 11.47 -50.36
C ALA A 339 19.97 12.05 -49.23
N ASN A 340 20.11 11.48 -48.03
CA ASN A 340 19.57 11.97 -46.76
C ASN A 340 20.67 12.74 -46.03
N VAL A 341 20.58 14.07 -45.99
CA VAL A 341 21.65 14.97 -45.51
C VAL A 341 21.04 16.05 -44.63
N VAL A 342 21.70 16.35 -43.50
CA VAL A 342 21.34 17.49 -42.63
C VAL A 342 22.40 18.58 -42.79
N ALA A 343 21.99 19.81 -43.08
CA ALA A 343 22.86 20.98 -43.01
C ALA A 343 22.56 21.78 -41.74
N ILE A 344 23.58 21.90 -40.89
CA ILE A 344 23.51 22.64 -39.63
C ILE A 344 24.46 23.82 -39.70
N LYS A 345 24.02 24.99 -39.25
CA LYS A 345 24.91 26.14 -39.09
C LYS A 345 25.71 26.00 -37.80
N GLY A 346 27.03 25.90 -37.92
CA GLY A 346 27.91 25.54 -36.79
C GLY A 346 28.05 24.03 -36.60
N ASP A 347 28.45 23.59 -35.42
CA ASP A 347 28.55 22.17 -35.04
C ASP A 347 27.27 21.74 -34.28
N ILE A 348 26.78 20.51 -34.48
CA ILE A 348 25.54 20.04 -33.82
C ILE A 348 25.60 20.13 -32.28
N PHE A 349 26.81 20.07 -31.71
CA PHE A 349 27.04 20.18 -30.27
C PHE A 349 27.03 21.63 -29.75
N ASP A 350 26.96 22.64 -30.63
CA ASP A 350 26.88 24.04 -30.22
C ASP A 350 25.44 24.40 -29.79
N ALA A 351 25.30 25.22 -28.74
CA ALA A 351 24.00 25.56 -28.16
C ALA A 351 23.09 26.36 -29.13
N ASP A 352 23.70 27.15 -30.02
CA ASP A 352 23.04 27.99 -31.02
C ASP A 352 22.97 27.35 -32.42
N ALA A 353 23.37 26.08 -32.55
CA ALA A 353 23.31 25.40 -33.84
C ALA A 353 21.86 25.06 -34.23
N GLU A 354 21.49 25.47 -35.44
CA GLU A 354 20.16 25.28 -36.01
C GLU A 354 20.26 24.49 -37.32
N VAL A 355 19.26 23.62 -37.56
CA VAL A 355 19.11 22.90 -38.83
C VAL A 355 18.55 23.87 -39.85
N GLU A 356 19.36 24.22 -40.85
CA GLU A 356 19.00 25.19 -41.90
C GLU A 356 18.29 24.49 -43.07
N ALA A 357 18.70 23.27 -43.37
CA ALA A 357 18.12 22.48 -44.45
C ALA A 357 18.30 20.98 -44.24
N VAL A 358 17.39 20.20 -44.80
CA VAL A 358 17.54 18.75 -44.96
C VAL A 358 17.33 18.35 -46.41
N TRP A 359 18.05 17.32 -46.85
CA TRP A 359 17.74 16.58 -48.07
C TRP A 359 17.11 15.27 -47.65
N ILE A 360 15.96 14.94 -48.23
CA ILE A 360 15.30 13.65 -48.04
C ILE A 360 15.10 13.01 -49.40
N ASP A 361 15.68 11.83 -49.61
CA ASP A 361 15.72 11.16 -50.93
C ASP A 361 16.25 12.06 -52.06
N GLY A 362 17.17 12.98 -51.72
CA GLY A 362 17.73 13.98 -52.65
C GLY A 362 16.84 15.21 -52.89
N THR A 363 15.63 15.25 -52.33
CA THR A 363 14.75 16.43 -52.37
C THR A 363 15.16 17.43 -51.30
N TYR A 364 15.39 18.68 -51.69
CA TYR A 364 15.79 19.77 -50.79
C TYR A 364 14.59 20.36 -50.04
N TYR A 365 14.72 20.46 -48.72
CA TYR A 365 13.79 21.14 -47.83
C TYR A 365 14.51 22.31 -47.16
N ASP A 366 14.09 23.52 -47.52
CA ASP A 366 14.51 24.76 -46.84
C ASP A 366 13.68 24.92 -45.58
N LEU A 367 14.32 24.92 -44.41
CA LEU A 367 13.63 25.03 -43.14
C LEU A 367 13.55 26.48 -42.65
N GLY A 368 14.29 27.39 -43.30
CA GLY A 368 14.35 28.82 -42.99
C GLY A 368 14.88 29.12 -41.58
N PRO A 369 15.06 30.41 -41.24
CA PRO A 369 15.17 30.80 -39.83
C PRO A 369 13.87 30.40 -39.13
N ASN A 370 13.99 29.72 -38.00
CA ASN A 370 12.83 29.24 -37.26
C ASN A 370 12.03 30.45 -36.72
N ASP A 371 11.04 30.93 -37.48
CA ASP A 371 10.17 32.07 -37.09
C ASP A 371 9.29 31.73 -35.87
N ASN A 372 9.26 30.46 -35.45
CA ASN A 372 8.82 30.02 -34.13
C ASN A 372 9.88 30.31 -33.04
N LYS A 373 10.46 31.51 -33.07
CA LYS A 373 10.67 32.21 -31.80
C LYS A 373 9.29 32.47 -31.23
N HIS A 374 8.74 31.48 -30.54
CA HIS A 374 8.04 31.83 -29.32
C HIS A 374 8.93 32.85 -28.62
N PRO A 375 8.36 33.93 -28.06
CA PRO A 375 9.18 34.79 -27.22
C PRO A 375 9.95 33.84 -26.32
N GLU A 376 11.16 34.23 -25.92
CA GLU A 376 11.57 33.81 -24.60
C GLU A 376 10.29 34.00 -23.74
N ARG A 377 9.58 32.89 -23.46
CA ARG A 377 9.39 32.53 -22.08
C ARG A 377 10.80 32.75 -21.61
N GLN A 378 11.01 33.95 -21.07
CA GLN A 378 11.63 34.04 -19.79
C GLN A 378 11.28 32.70 -19.19
N VAL A 379 12.27 31.83 -19.12
CA VAL A 379 12.60 31.33 -17.80
C VAL A 379 12.59 32.61 -16.94
N THR A 380 11.37 33.04 -16.58
CA THR A 380 11.16 33.70 -15.33
C THR A 380 11.77 32.64 -14.46
N ASP A 381 12.88 32.98 -13.83
CA ASP A 381 13.56 32.08 -12.91
C ASP A 381 12.49 31.31 -12.09
N ASN A 382 11.32 31.91 -11.82
CA ASN A 382 10.01 31.34 -11.46
C ASN A 382 9.42 30.04 -12.10
N GLU A 383 9.87 29.42 -13.20
CA GLU A 383 9.38 28.06 -13.61
C GLU A 383 10.40 26.94 -13.31
N GLU A 384 11.67 27.28 -13.06
CA GLU A 384 12.63 26.39 -12.35
C GLU A 384 12.73 26.72 -10.84
N GLU A 385 12.27 27.90 -10.39
CA GLU A 385 12.28 28.36 -8.99
C GLU A 385 10.94 28.24 -8.24
N ASN A 386 9.83 27.80 -8.88
CA ASN A 386 8.57 27.54 -8.16
C ASN A 386 8.27 26.05 -7.94
N ALA A 387 9.13 25.14 -8.40
CA ALA A 387 9.36 23.97 -7.57
C ALA A 387 10.25 24.49 -6.45
N ASP A 388 9.71 24.64 -5.24
CA ASP A 388 10.53 24.86 -4.07
C ASP A 388 11.48 23.65 -3.92
N THR A 389 12.61 23.68 -4.64
CA THR A 389 13.60 22.60 -4.63
C THR A 389 14.25 22.46 -3.27
N SER A 390 14.02 23.42 -2.36
CA SER A 390 14.40 23.32 -0.95
C SER A 390 13.57 22.27 -0.18
N GLN A 391 12.47 21.77 -0.75
CA GLN A 391 11.65 20.69 -0.17
C GLN A 391 11.81 19.32 -0.85
N LEU A 392 12.65 19.20 -1.90
CA LEU A 392 12.91 17.91 -2.53
C LEU A 392 13.79 17.04 -1.61
N LYS A 393 13.27 15.90 -1.16
CA LYS A 393 14.03 14.92 -0.37
C LYS A 393 15.21 14.41 -1.22
N SER A 394 16.43 14.51 -0.72
CA SER A 394 17.61 13.97 -1.44
C SER A 394 17.60 12.44 -1.43
N ARG A 395 18.15 11.78 -2.47
CA ARG A 395 18.32 10.31 -2.43
C ARG A 395 19.14 9.85 -1.21
N ALA A 396 20.12 10.65 -0.81
CA ALA A 396 20.92 10.38 0.38
C ALA A 396 20.09 10.43 1.67
N GLU A 397 19.05 11.26 1.76
CA GLU A 397 18.11 11.28 2.88
C GLU A 397 17.26 10.02 2.92
N VAL A 398 16.71 9.61 1.77
CA VAL A 398 15.93 8.36 1.67
C VAL A 398 16.79 7.15 2.05
N GLU A 399 18.04 7.08 1.57
CA GLU A 399 18.97 5.99 1.91
C GLU A 399 19.44 6.02 3.38
N ARG A 400 19.44 7.17 4.08
CA ARG A 400 19.70 7.21 5.53
C ARG A 400 18.53 6.65 6.34
N ARG A 401 17.30 6.89 5.90
CA ARG A 401 16.06 6.43 6.57
C ARG A 401 15.73 4.97 6.28
N ALA A 402 16.13 4.48 5.11
CA ALA A 402 15.96 3.09 4.69
C ALA A 402 17.25 2.54 4.04
N PRO A 403 18.34 2.35 4.82
CA PRO A 403 19.63 1.94 4.29
C PRO A 403 19.56 0.58 3.59
N VAL A 404 20.15 0.52 2.40
CA VAL A 404 20.07 -0.64 1.49
C VAL A 404 21.18 -1.65 1.75
N GLY A 405 20.83 -2.94 1.69
CA GLY A 405 21.76 -4.05 1.81
C GLY A 405 22.14 -4.40 3.26
N PRO A 406 23.10 -5.33 3.45
CA PRO A 406 23.67 -5.63 4.74
C PRO A 406 24.34 -4.42 5.39
N LEU A 407 23.80 -3.98 6.52
CA LEU A 407 24.36 -2.93 7.35
C LEU A 407 25.72 -3.38 7.88
N ASP A 408 26.69 -2.47 7.81
CA ASP A 408 28.12 -2.69 8.10
C ASP A 408 28.83 -3.70 7.19
N GLY A 409 28.24 -4.05 6.05
CA GLY A 409 28.83 -4.95 5.05
C GLY A 409 28.51 -6.42 5.26
N GLU A 410 28.98 -7.26 4.31
CA GLU A 410 28.75 -8.70 4.31
C GLU A 410 29.81 -9.44 5.12
N PHE A 411 29.37 -10.33 6.00
CA PHE A 411 30.25 -11.16 6.83
C PHE A 411 30.03 -12.65 6.55
N PRO A 412 31.09 -13.46 6.35
CA PRO A 412 30.93 -14.90 6.16
C PRO A 412 30.47 -15.61 7.44
N VAL A 413 30.77 -15.04 8.62
CA VAL A 413 30.42 -15.58 9.93
C VAL A 413 29.85 -14.47 10.81
N THR A 414 28.69 -14.73 11.41
CA THR A 414 28.02 -13.84 12.38
C THR A 414 27.70 -14.63 13.65
N ALA A 415 28.00 -14.08 14.82
CA ALA A 415 27.65 -14.64 16.13
C ALA A 415 26.75 -13.66 16.89
N VAL A 416 25.53 -14.07 17.22
CA VAL A 416 24.64 -13.34 18.15
C VAL A 416 24.81 -13.95 19.53
N ARG A 417 25.26 -13.18 20.53
CA ARG A 417 25.73 -13.70 21.82
C ARG A 417 24.94 -13.15 23.00
N HIS A 418 24.99 -13.85 24.14
CA HIS A 418 24.49 -13.39 25.44
C HIS A 418 22.96 -13.18 25.55
N GLY A 419 22.21 -13.48 24.50
CA GLY A 419 20.75 -13.29 24.45
C GLY A 419 19.96 -14.41 25.14
N THR A 420 18.69 -14.15 25.39
CA THR A 420 17.70 -15.20 25.72
C THR A 420 17.12 -15.75 24.42
N ILE A 421 17.56 -16.95 24.02
CA ILE A 421 17.21 -17.55 22.72
C ILE A 421 15.91 -18.34 22.86
N MET A 422 14.87 -17.92 22.13
CA MET A 422 13.63 -18.65 21.93
C MET A 422 13.74 -19.45 20.63
N THR A 423 14.15 -20.71 20.72
CA THR A 423 14.45 -21.53 19.53
C THR A 423 13.24 -21.93 18.71
N VAL A 424 12.03 -21.91 19.32
CA VAL A 424 10.74 -22.37 18.75
C VAL A 424 10.65 -23.88 18.50
N ALA A 425 11.78 -24.57 18.33
CA ALA A 425 11.87 -26.03 18.18
C ALA A 425 12.26 -26.76 19.48
N GLY A 426 12.80 -26.05 20.48
CA GLY A 426 13.33 -26.66 21.71
C GLY A 426 13.22 -25.77 22.95
N ASN A 427 14.15 -25.94 23.88
CA ASN A 427 14.16 -25.16 25.12
C ASN A 427 14.61 -23.70 24.87
N ILE A 428 14.17 -22.81 25.75
CA ILE A 428 14.71 -21.45 25.85
C ILE A 428 16.12 -21.53 26.44
N ILE A 429 17.08 -20.82 25.82
CA ILE A 429 18.48 -20.78 26.28
C ILE A 429 18.76 -19.39 26.83
N SER A 430 18.94 -19.27 28.14
CA SER A 430 19.37 -18.02 28.78
C SER A 430 20.89 -17.85 28.66
N GLY A 431 21.36 -16.69 28.20
CA GLY A 431 22.79 -16.44 28.00
C GLY A 431 23.38 -17.34 26.90
N GLY A 432 22.73 -17.34 25.74
CA GLY A 432 23.06 -18.21 24.62
C GLY A 432 23.71 -17.47 23.45
N THR A 433 24.39 -18.25 22.62
CA THR A 433 24.98 -17.82 21.35
C THR A 433 24.34 -18.57 20.17
N VAL A 434 24.04 -17.85 19.08
CA VAL A 434 23.73 -18.40 17.75
C VAL A 434 24.88 -18.04 16.81
N LEU A 435 25.57 -19.05 16.27
CA LEU A 435 26.62 -18.89 15.28
C LEU A 435 26.06 -19.21 13.89
N ILE A 436 26.25 -18.28 12.95
CA ILE A 436 25.79 -18.38 11.57
C ILE A 436 27.03 -18.33 10.66
N GLU A 437 27.18 -19.32 9.78
CA GLU A 437 28.27 -19.42 8.80
C GLU A 437 27.68 -19.60 7.40
N ASN A 438 28.11 -18.76 6.45
CA ASN A 438 27.65 -18.80 5.05
C ASN A 438 26.12 -18.82 4.92
N GLY A 439 25.45 -18.00 5.73
CA GLY A 439 24.00 -17.87 5.76
C GLY A 439 23.23 -18.99 6.45
N LYS A 440 23.91 -19.97 7.07
CA LYS A 440 23.29 -21.08 7.79
C LYS A 440 23.66 -21.08 9.26
N ILE A 441 22.73 -21.45 10.14
CA ILE A 441 22.99 -21.65 11.56
C ILE A 441 23.95 -22.84 11.71
N ALA A 442 25.18 -22.57 12.13
CA ALA A 442 26.23 -23.56 12.33
C ALA A 442 26.20 -24.14 13.76
N ALA A 443 25.87 -23.31 14.76
CA ALA A 443 25.74 -23.74 16.15
C ALA A 443 24.75 -22.87 16.93
N VAL A 444 24.07 -23.45 17.91
CA VAL A 444 23.22 -22.75 18.89
C VAL A 444 23.34 -23.44 20.24
N GLY A 445 23.53 -22.67 21.32
CA GLY A 445 23.73 -23.21 22.65
C GLY A 445 24.06 -22.14 23.69
N PRO A 446 24.23 -22.51 24.97
CA PRO A 446 24.78 -21.61 25.98
C PRO A 446 26.13 -21.03 25.55
N ASP A 447 26.45 -19.80 25.95
CA ASP A 447 27.71 -19.12 25.56
C ASP A 447 28.97 -19.96 25.85
N SER A 448 28.92 -20.76 26.92
CA SER A 448 30.02 -21.66 27.31
C SER A 448 30.25 -22.84 26.35
N GLN A 449 29.34 -23.11 25.42
CA GLN A 449 29.35 -24.27 24.53
C GLN A 449 29.56 -23.90 23.06
N VAL A 450 29.34 -22.66 22.67
CA VAL A 450 29.48 -22.20 21.28
C VAL A 450 30.77 -21.39 21.14
N ALA A 451 31.74 -21.93 20.40
CA ALA A 451 32.97 -21.22 20.10
C ALA A 451 32.75 -20.24 18.94
N VAL A 452 33.11 -18.97 19.14
CA VAL A 452 33.04 -17.93 18.11
C VAL A 452 34.40 -17.82 17.41
N PRO A 453 34.50 -18.06 16.09
CA PRO A 453 35.75 -17.92 15.34
C PRO A 453 36.25 -16.47 15.30
N ALA A 454 37.58 -16.29 15.24
CA ALA A 454 38.17 -14.97 15.06
C ALA A 454 37.75 -14.35 13.70
N GLY A 455 37.33 -13.09 13.71
CA GLY A 455 36.88 -12.37 12.50
C GLY A 455 35.39 -12.51 12.20
N ALA A 456 34.62 -13.23 13.02
CA ALA A 456 33.17 -13.20 12.97
C ALA A 456 32.62 -11.81 13.36
N ARG A 457 31.50 -11.39 12.77
CA ARG A 457 30.73 -10.26 13.30
C ARG A 457 30.06 -10.69 14.59
N GLU A 458 30.36 -10.02 15.69
CA GLU A 458 29.71 -10.27 16.98
C GLU A 458 28.58 -9.24 17.22
N ILE A 459 27.38 -9.73 17.51
CA ILE A 459 26.23 -8.93 17.92
C ILE A 459 25.94 -9.28 19.37
N ASP A 460 26.08 -8.31 20.27
CA ASP A 460 25.78 -8.46 21.69
C ASP A 460 24.27 -8.30 21.94
N ALA A 461 23.62 -9.40 22.34
CA ALA A 461 22.21 -9.44 22.69
C ALA A 461 22.00 -9.52 24.21
N THR A 462 22.93 -9.01 25.02
CA THR A 462 22.80 -8.96 26.48
C THR A 462 21.49 -8.28 26.90
N GLY A 463 20.66 -8.98 27.67
CA GLY A 463 19.35 -8.50 28.12
C GLY A 463 18.24 -8.54 27.05
N MET A 464 18.57 -8.96 25.83
CA MET A 464 17.65 -9.03 24.70
C MET A 464 17.13 -10.46 24.47
N TRP A 465 16.09 -10.56 23.65
CA TRP A 465 15.43 -11.82 23.29
C TRP A 465 15.64 -12.13 21.81
N VAL A 466 16.14 -13.33 21.50
CA VAL A 466 16.47 -13.75 20.13
C VAL A 466 15.45 -14.79 19.69
N THR A 467 14.72 -14.51 18.62
CA THR A 467 13.76 -15.43 17.99
C THR A 467 14.20 -15.76 16.56
N PRO A 468 13.63 -16.80 15.91
CA PRO A 468 13.70 -16.89 14.46
C PRO A 468 13.13 -15.60 13.85
N GLY A 469 13.57 -15.26 12.64
CA GLY A 469 12.96 -14.21 11.86
C GLY A 469 11.45 -14.45 11.72
N LEU A 470 10.65 -13.39 11.81
CA LEU A 470 9.20 -13.50 11.71
C LEU A 470 8.78 -13.71 10.24
N LEU A 471 7.68 -14.44 10.05
CA LEU A 471 7.13 -14.79 8.75
C LEU A 471 5.69 -14.25 8.63
N ASP A 472 5.39 -13.57 7.53
CA ASP A 472 4.02 -13.18 7.20
C ASP A 472 3.42 -14.14 6.17
N ALA A 473 2.37 -14.86 6.60
CA ALA A 473 1.71 -15.87 5.80
C ALA A 473 0.86 -15.35 4.65
N HIS A 474 0.52 -14.06 4.66
CA HIS A 474 -0.25 -13.44 3.60
C HIS A 474 -0.03 -11.93 3.56
N SER A 475 0.63 -11.49 2.49
CA SER A 475 0.96 -10.10 2.22
C SER A 475 0.58 -9.69 0.79
N HIS A 476 0.37 -8.38 0.61
CA HIS A 476 0.17 -7.73 -0.67
C HIS A 476 1.27 -6.71 -1.01
N MET A 477 2.34 -6.67 -0.21
CA MET A 477 3.50 -5.81 -0.41
C MET A 477 4.26 -6.18 -1.68
N SER A 478 5.01 -5.23 -2.23
CA SER A 478 5.94 -5.45 -3.34
C SER A 478 5.28 -5.87 -4.66
N ILE A 479 3.98 -5.61 -4.86
CA ILE A 479 3.30 -5.86 -6.15
C ILE A 479 3.24 -4.57 -6.98
N GLU A 480 3.80 -4.60 -8.19
CA GLU A 480 3.74 -3.51 -9.16
C GLU A 480 2.57 -3.68 -10.14
N GLY A 481 1.86 -2.59 -10.46
CA GLY A 481 0.88 -2.58 -11.56
C GLY A 481 -0.46 -3.30 -11.27
N GLY A 482 -0.74 -3.66 -10.01
CA GLY A 482 -2.04 -4.14 -9.51
C GLY A 482 -2.04 -5.59 -9.02
N GLY A 483 -2.66 -5.85 -7.85
CA GLY A 483 -2.65 -7.17 -7.19
C GLY A 483 -3.89 -8.06 -7.39
N ASN A 484 -4.83 -7.67 -8.27
CA ASN A 484 -6.00 -8.48 -8.65
C ASN A 484 -6.29 -8.35 -10.15
N GLU A 485 -6.12 -9.43 -10.91
CA GLU A 485 -6.56 -9.50 -12.30
C GLU A 485 -8.08 -9.74 -12.39
N GLY A 486 -8.85 -8.75 -11.92
CA GLY A 486 -10.29 -8.88 -11.66
C GLY A 486 -11.18 -8.89 -12.90
N ALA A 487 -10.60 -8.78 -14.10
CA ALA A 487 -11.32 -8.85 -15.36
C ALA A 487 -11.88 -10.25 -15.67
N ASP A 488 -11.23 -11.30 -15.16
CA ASP A 488 -11.71 -12.69 -15.18
C ASP A 488 -11.75 -13.24 -13.75
N SER A 489 -12.61 -14.22 -13.44
CA SER A 489 -12.66 -14.87 -12.12
C SER A 489 -11.66 -16.01 -11.96
N VAL A 490 -11.08 -16.49 -13.06
CA VAL A 490 -10.16 -17.63 -13.09
C VAL A 490 -8.88 -17.21 -13.81
N THR A 491 -7.83 -16.88 -13.07
CA THR A 491 -6.56 -16.37 -13.62
C THR A 491 -5.29 -17.04 -13.06
N PRO A 492 -5.25 -18.38 -12.88
CA PRO A 492 -4.07 -19.08 -12.34
C PRO A 492 -2.80 -18.94 -13.19
N GLU A 493 -2.91 -18.49 -14.44
CA GLU A 493 -1.79 -18.23 -15.35
C GLU A 493 -0.94 -17.00 -14.98
N VAL A 494 -1.52 -16.02 -14.27
CA VAL A 494 -0.79 -14.80 -13.90
C VAL A 494 0.07 -15.06 -12.66
N ARG A 495 1.22 -14.37 -12.54
CA ARG A 495 2.23 -14.71 -11.51
C ARG A 495 2.79 -13.46 -10.87
N ILE A 496 2.83 -13.43 -9.53
CA ILE A 496 3.41 -12.32 -8.77
C ILE A 496 4.92 -12.19 -9.00
N ILE A 497 5.63 -13.31 -9.25
CA ILE A 497 7.06 -13.30 -9.58
C ILE A 497 7.41 -12.47 -10.82
N ASP A 498 6.44 -12.13 -11.67
CA ASP A 498 6.64 -11.29 -12.85
C ASP A 498 6.53 -9.78 -12.52
N VAL A 499 6.01 -9.42 -11.35
CA VAL A 499 5.62 -8.05 -11.00
C VAL A 499 6.09 -7.62 -9.61
N ILE A 500 7.19 -8.20 -9.12
CA ILE A 500 7.82 -7.78 -7.87
C ILE A 500 8.39 -6.37 -8.01
N ASN A 501 8.10 -5.50 -7.04
CA ASN A 501 8.73 -4.20 -6.86
C ASN A 501 9.66 -4.23 -5.66
N HIS A 502 10.96 -4.39 -5.93
CA HIS A 502 12.00 -4.45 -4.93
C HIS A 502 12.31 -3.10 -4.23
N ARG A 503 11.71 -1.99 -4.70
CA ARG A 503 11.86 -0.63 -4.14
C ARG A 503 10.71 -0.23 -3.21
N ASP A 504 9.80 -1.15 -2.90
CA ASP A 504 8.71 -0.90 -1.94
C ASP A 504 9.28 -0.74 -0.51
N GLU A 505 9.28 0.49 0.00
CA GLU A 505 9.82 0.84 1.33
C GLU A 505 9.11 0.08 2.47
N SER A 506 7.90 -0.43 2.24
CA SER A 506 7.22 -1.26 3.23
C SER A 506 8.03 -2.53 3.57
N LEU A 507 8.89 -3.03 2.66
CA LEU A 507 9.80 -4.14 2.93
C LEU A 507 10.80 -3.78 4.03
N PHE A 508 11.37 -2.57 3.97
CA PHE A 508 12.25 -2.06 5.03
C PHE A 508 11.49 -1.87 6.35
N ARG A 509 10.28 -1.31 6.29
CA ARG A 509 9.44 -1.13 7.48
C ARG A 509 9.05 -2.47 8.14
N ALA A 510 8.88 -3.53 7.35
CA ALA A 510 8.65 -4.89 7.85
C ALA A 510 9.90 -5.48 8.54
N LEU A 511 11.11 -5.20 8.02
CA LEU A 511 12.36 -5.52 8.72
C LEU A 511 12.42 -4.86 10.10
N ALA A 512 11.98 -3.60 10.22
CA ALA A 512 11.90 -2.90 11.51
C ALA A 512 10.89 -3.53 12.50
N GLY A 513 10.01 -4.42 12.03
CA GLY A 513 9.10 -5.25 12.82
C GLY A 513 9.60 -6.68 13.05
N GLY A 514 10.81 -7.03 12.59
CA GLY A 514 11.40 -8.36 12.75
C GLY A 514 10.97 -9.38 11.69
N VAL A 515 10.21 -8.95 10.68
CA VAL A 515 9.79 -9.83 9.58
C VAL A 515 10.94 -10.01 8.59
N THR A 516 11.19 -11.26 8.22
CA THR A 516 12.31 -11.65 7.34
C THR A 516 11.82 -12.28 6.05
N THR A 517 10.64 -12.90 6.06
CA THR A 517 10.08 -13.62 4.92
C THR A 517 8.58 -13.36 4.81
N ILE A 518 8.09 -13.12 3.59
CA ILE A 518 6.67 -12.88 3.31
C ILE A 518 6.17 -13.74 2.15
N ASN A 519 4.90 -14.15 2.23
CA ASN A 519 4.19 -14.78 1.13
C ASN A 519 3.30 -13.75 0.42
N VAL A 520 3.75 -13.28 -0.73
CA VAL A 520 3.07 -12.26 -1.53
C VAL A 520 2.00 -12.93 -2.40
N LEU A 521 0.74 -12.60 -2.12
CA LEU A 521 -0.44 -13.22 -2.72
C LEU A 521 -1.26 -12.23 -3.52
N HIS A 522 -2.06 -12.74 -4.44
CA HIS A 522 -3.13 -11.95 -5.06
C HIS A 522 -4.16 -11.59 -4.00
N GLY A 523 -4.94 -10.53 -4.24
CA GLY A 523 -6.10 -10.22 -3.41
C GLY A 523 -7.22 -11.27 -3.53
N SER A 524 -8.39 -10.94 -3.01
CA SER A 524 -9.56 -11.84 -2.95
C SER A 524 -10.61 -11.55 -4.02
N ALA A 525 -10.25 -10.87 -5.11
CA ALA A 525 -11.22 -10.50 -6.14
C ALA A 525 -11.65 -11.70 -7.01
N ASN A 526 -10.83 -12.73 -7.16
CA ASN A 526 -11.02 -13.82 -8.14
C ASN A 526 -11.34 -15.14 -7.42
N THR A 527 -12.18 -16.00 -8.02
CA THR A 527 -12.43 -17.35 -7.48
C THR A 527 -11.13 -18.17 -7.46
N ILE A 528 -10.42 -18.15 -8.58
CA ILE A 528 -9.04 -18.60 -8.72
C ILE A 528 -8.25 -17.38 -9.18
N GLY A 529 -7.45 -16.79 -8.29
CA GLY A 529 -6.49 -15.74 -8.63
C GLY A 529 -5.24 -16.34 -9.29
N GLY A 530 -4.10 -15.67 -9.16
CA GLY A 530 -2.84 -16.14 -9.74
C GLY A 530 -1.85 -16.74 -8.75
N GLN A 531 -0.68 -17.08 -9.27
CA GLN A 531 0.43 -17.69 -8.54
C GLN A 531 1.14 -16.68 -7.63
N ASN A 532 1.51 -17.12 -6.41
CA ASN A 532 2.17 -16.31 -5.39
C ASN A 532 3.69 -16.20 -5.59
N ALA A 533 4.34 -15.40 -4.76
CA ALA A 533 5.80 -15.36 -4.62
C ALA A 533 6.17 -15.38 -3.13
N ILE A 534 7.21 -16.12 -2.77
CA ILE A 534 7.78 -16.10 -1.42
C ILE A 534 9.05 -15.27 -1.50
N LEU A 535 9.14 -14.22 -0.66
CA LEU A 535 10.27 -13.30 -0.65
C LEU A 535 11.01 -13.39 0.68
N LYS A 536 12.35 -13.41 0.63
CA LYS A 536 13.19 -12.96 1.75
C LYS A 536 13.44 -11.46 1.61
N LEU A 537 13.27 -10.71 2.69
CA LEU A 537 13.31 -9.25 2.71
C LEU A 537 14.74 -8.69 2.66
N ARG A 538 15.53 -9.12 1.67
CA ARG A 538 16.90 -8.65 1.42
C ARG A 538 16.88 -7.23 0.82
N TRP A 539 16.38 -6.27 1.59
CA TRP A 539 16.19 -4.88 1.19
C TRP A 539 17.44 -4.32 0.48
N GLY A 540 17.24 -3.67 -0.66
CA GLY A 540 18.33 -3.17 -1.52
C GLY A 540 18.85 -4.14 -2.59
N LYS A 541 18.40 -5.41 -2.60
CA LYS A 541 18.72 -6.36 -3.68
C LYS A 541 17.67 -6.31 -4.79
N SER A 542 17.99 -6.85 -5.96
CA SER A 542 17.07 -6.89 -7.11
C SER A 542 15.87 -7.81 -6.87
N ALA A 543 14.81 -7.67 -7.67
CA ALA A 543 13.60 -8.48 -7.55
C ALA A 543 13.86 -10.01 -7.57
N ASP A 544 14.78 -10.49 -8.40
CA ASP A 544 15.12 -11.92 -8.47
C ASP A 544 15.91 -12.38 -7.21
N GLU A 545 16.70 -11.50 -6.59
CA GLU A 545 17.44 -11.80 -5.36
C GLU A 545 16.57 -11.75 -4.10
N LEU A 546 15.38 -11.16 -4.17
CA LEU A 546 14.38 -11.26 -3.10
C LEU A 546 13.66 -12.62 -3.09
N LEU A 547 13.57 -13.30 -4.23
CA LEU A 547 12.84 -14.57 -4.34
C LEU A 547 13.47 -15.65 -3.46
N PHE A 548 12.62 -16.42 -2.77
CA PHE A 548 13.03 -17.63 -2.09
C PHE A 548 13.29 -18.74 -3.14
N ASP A 549 14.45 -19.36 -3.08
CA ASP A 549 14.89 -20.33 -4.07
C ASP A 549 14.26 -21.70 -3.85
N ASN A 550 14.01 -22.45 -4.94
CA ASN A 550 13.58 -23.85 -4.91
C ASN A 550 12.30 -24.14 -4.08
N VAL A 551 11.35 -23.20 -4.07
CA VAL A 551 10.07 -23.38 -3.35
C VAL A 551 9.02 -24.10 -4.19
N THR A 552 8.08 -24.77 -3.52
CA THR A 552 6.86 -25.22 -4.19
C THR A 552 6.01 -24.00 -4.53
N ARG A 553 5.56 -23.89 -5.79
CA ARG A 553 4.69 -22.79 -6.22
C ARG A 553 3.37 -22.82 -5.45
N GLY A 554 2.79 -21.65 -5.19
CA GLY A 554 1.44 -21.53 -4.63
C GLY A 554 0.51 -20.74 -5.56
N VAL A 555 -0.79 -20.82 -5.29
CA VAL A 555 -1.84 -20.09 -6.01
C VAL A 555 -2.88 -19.56 -5.04
N LYS A 556 -3.37 -18.35 -5.27
CA LYS A 556 -4.42 -17.75 -4.43
C LYS A 556 -5.80 -18.13 -4.94
N PHE A 557 -6.63 -18.69 -4.09
CA PHE A 557 -8.08 -18.83 -4.30
C PHE A 557 -8.82 -17.82 -3.44
N ALA A 558 -10.07 -17.50 -3.79
CA ALA A 558 -10.96 -16.76 -2.91
C ALA A 558 -12.39 -17.31 -2.92
N LEU A 559 -12.97 -17.33 -1.73
CA LEU A 559 -14.35 -17.72 -1.45
C LEU A 559 -15.14 -16.53 -0.91
N GLY A 560 -16.43 -16.73 -0.65
CA GLY A 560 -17.25 -15.76 0.08
C GLY A 560 -17.75 -14.57 -0.70
N GLU A 561 -17.88 -13.44 -0.02
CA GLU A 561 -18.48 -12.22 -0.56
C GLU A 561 -17.60 -11.57 -1.61
N ASN A 562 -16.27 -11.61 -1.45
CA ASN A 562 -15.34 -10.89 -2.33
C ASN A 562 -15.39 -11.35 -3.80
N PRO A 563 -15.24 -12.64 -4.15
CA PRO A 563 -15.24 -13.09 -5.54
C PRO A 563 -16.61 -12.97 -6.22
N LYS A 564 -17.69 -12.87 -5.43
CA LYS A 564 -19.07 -12.73 -5.93
C LYS A 564 -19.56 -11.28 -6.07
N ARG A 565 -18.83 -10.29 -5.54
CA ARG A 565 -19.19 -8.87 -5.63
C ARG A 565 -18.87 -8.36 -7.05
N ALA A 566 -19.85 -7.73 -7.70
CA ALA A 566 -19.60 -6.92 -8.87
C ALA A 566 -18.99 -5.59 -8.41
N ARG A 567 -17.74 -5.28 -8.81
CA ARG A 567 -17.11 -3.98 -8.51
C ARG A 567 -17.36 -2.99 -9.65
N ALA A 568 -16.68 -3.19 -10.79
CA ALA A 568 -16.76 -2.30 -11.96
C ALA A 568 -17.47 -2.92 -13.18
N VAL A 569 -17.56 -4.25 -13.22
CA VAL A 569 -18.14 -5.02 -14.33
C VAL A 569 -18.99 -6.14 -13.73
N GLU A 570 -20.21 -6.33 -14.23
CA GLU A 570 -20.99 -7.53 -13.92
C GLU A 570 -20.28 -8.75 -14.52
N ARG A 571 -19.79 -9.65 -13.66
CA ARG A 571 -19.16 -10.90 -14.07
C ARG A 571 -19.66 -12.08 -13.25
N TYR A 572 -19.65 -13.27 -13.85
CA TYR A 572 -19.87 -14.52 -13.13
C TYR A 572 -18.64 -14.85 -12.26
N PRO A 573 -18.79 -15.40 -11.05
CA PRO A 573 -20.05 -15.68 -10.33
C PRO A 573 -20.55 -14.50 -9.48
N SER A 574 -21.86 -14.47 -9.18
CA SER A 574 -22.50 -13.51 -8.25
C SER A 574 -23.05 -14.15 -6.96
N THR A 575 -22.81 -15.45 -6.77
CA THR A 575 -23.27 -16.23 -5.61
C THR A 575 -22.19 -17.20 -5.13
N ARG A 576 -22.25 -17.65 -3.86
CA ARG A 576 -21.37 -18.73 -3.35
C ARG A 576 -21.56 -20.04 -4.12
N MET A 577 -22.78 -20.32 -4.60
CA MET A 577 -23.05 -21.46 -5.49
C MET A 577 -22.29 -21.34 -6.82
N GLY A 578 -22.26 -20.13 -7.39
CA GLY A 578 -21.49 -19.87 -8.60
C GLY A 578 -19.97 -19.97 -8.39
N VAL A 579 -19.47 -19.60 -7.20
CA VAL A 579 -18.05 -19.80 -6.82
C VAL A 579 -17.71 -21.29 -6.85
N GLU A 580 -18.53 -22.13 -6.21
CA GLU A 580 -18.33 -23.59 -6.23
C GLU A 580 -18.37 -24.16 -7.65
N PHE A 581 -19.37 -23.78 -8.45
CA PHE A 581 -19.47 -24.26 -9.82
C PHE A 581 -18.28 -23.80 -10.67
N THR A 582 -17.79 -22.57 -10.47
CA THR A 582 -16.59 -22.06 -11.16
C THR A 582 -15.39 -22.95 -10.88
N LEU A 583 -15.13 -23.27 -9.59
CA LEU A 583 -14.03 -24.16 -9.22
C LEU A 583 -14.15 -25.53 -9.90
N ARG A 584 -15.33 -26.18 -9.79
CA ARG A 584 -15.56 -27.51 -10.36
C ARG A 584 -15.42 -27.52 -11.88
N LYS A 585 -15.99 -26.52 -12.55
CA LYS A 585 -15.91 -26.37 -14.01
C LYS A 585 -14.46 -26.24 -14.45
N SER A 586 -13.69 -25.34 -13.82
CA SER A 586 -12.29 -25.10 -14.17
C SER A 586 -11.43 -26.36 -14.02
N PHE A 587 -11.60 -27.12 -12.95
CA PHE A 587 -10.84 -28.36 -12.78
C PHE A 587 -11.32 -29.50 -13.68
N ALA A 588 -12.61 -29.53 -14.08
CA ALA A 588 -13.07 -30.46 -15.11
C ALA A 588 -12.43 -30.16 -16.47
N GLU A 589 -12.36 -28.89 -16.87
CA GLU A 589 -11.67 -28.44 -18.09
C GLU A 589 -10.16 -28.77 -18.03
N ALA A 590 -9.53 -28.61 -16.87
CA ALA A 590 -8.13 -28.98 -16.67
C ALA A 590 -7.88 -30.50 -16.79
N ARG A 591 -8.82 -31.34 -16.32
CA ARG A 591 -8.75 -32.80 -16.52
C ARG A 591 -8.84 -33.17 -17.99
N GLU A 592 -9.74 -32.55 -18.74
CA GLU A 592 -9.85 -32.75 -20.20
C GLU A 592 -8.59 -32.29 -20.93
N TYR A 593 -8.01 -31.16 -20.52
CA TYR A 593 -6.73 -30.67 -21.03
C TYR A 593 -5.60 -31.67 -20.76
N GLN A 594 -5.47 -32.17 -19.53
CA GLN A 594 -4.44 -33.14 -19.18
C GLN A 594 -4.61 -34.45 -19.97
N ALA A 595 -5.85 -34.94 -20.16
CA ALA A 595 -6.11 -36.14 -20.94
C ALA A 595 -5.64 -36.01 -22.41
N LYS A 596 -5.80 -34.83 -23.04
CA LYS A 596 -5.28 -34.56 -24.39
C LYS A 596 -3.75 -34.63 -24.44
N TRP A 597 -3.07 -34.10 -23.43
CA TRP A 597 -1.61 -34.18 -23.32
C TRP A 597 -1.12 -35.60 -23.06
N ASP A 598 -1.80 -36.36 -22.21
CA ASP A 598 -1.48 -37.76 -21.93
C ASP A 598 -1.63 -38.62 -23.20
N GLU A 599 -2.71 -38.40 -23.97
CA GLU A 599 -2.92 -39.07 -25.26
C GLU A 599 -1.84 -38.70 -26.28
N TYR A 600 -1.45 -37.43 -26.35
CA TYR A 600 -0.37 -36.97 -27.20
C TYR A 600 0.97 -37.63 -26.84
N GLU A 601 1.37 -37.64 -25.56
CA GLU A 601 2.62 -38.27 -25.13
C GLU A 601 2.59 -39.80 -25.33
N ALA A 602 1.44 -40.45 -25.14
CA ALA A 602 1.25 -41.87 -25.46
C ALA A 602 1.33 -42.14 -26.98
N THR A 603 0.93 -41.19 -27.83
CA THR A 603 1.01 -41.29 -29.30
C THR A 603 2.43 -41.04 -29.78
N ARG A 604 3.09 -40.02 -29.24
CA ARG A 604 4.48 -39.68 -29.50
C ARG A 604 5.43 -40.81 -29.10
N SER A 605 5.23 -41.43 -27.93
CA SER A 605 6.03 -42.58 -27.49
C SER A 605 5.88 -43.83 -28.37
N ARG A 606 4.80 -43.92 -29.16
CA ARG A 606 4.62 -44.95 -30.22
C ARG A 606 5.30 -44.59 -31.55
N GLY A 607 6.02 -43.46 -31.61
CA GLY A 607 6.70 -43.00 -32.82
C GLY A 607 5.77 -42.37 -33.86
N VAL A 608 4.53 -42.05 -33.49
CA VAL A 608 3.59 -41.35 -34.38
C VAL A 608 3.86 -39.85 -34.29
N ASP A 609 4.10 -39.22 -35.44
CA ASP A 609 4.28 -37.78 -35.55
C ASP A 609 2.93 -37.06 -35.47
N ALA A 610 2.47 -36.79 -34.25
CA ALA A 610 1.25 -36.02 -33.98
C ALA A 610 1.57 -34.56 -33.66
N LEU A 611 0.66 -33.64 -33.99
CA LEU A 611 0.76 -32.25 -33.55
C LEU A 611 0.48 -32.20 -32.04
N ALA A 612 1.36 -31.56 -31.27
CA ALA A 612 1.13 -31.36 -29.84
C ALA A 612 -0.17 -30.58 -29.60
N PRO A 613 -0.95 -30.88 -28.54
CA PRO A 613 -2.04 -30.03 -28.12
C PRO A 613 -1.55 -28.59 -27.90
N ARG A 614 -2.39 -27.60 -28.23
CA ARG A 614 -2.06 -26.19 -27.98
C ARG A 614 -1.91 -25.98 -26.47
N ARG A 615 -0.80 -25.36 -26.04
CA ARG A 615 -0.60 -25.00 -24.64
C ARG A 615 -1.59 -23.91 -24.22
N ASP A 616 -2.18 -24.09 -23.05
CA ASP A 616 -3.04 -23.11 -22.40
C ASP A 616 -2.52 -22.93 -20.98
N LEU A 617 -1.91 -21.78 -20.71
CA LEU A 617 -1.21 -21.51 -19.44
C LEU A 617 -2.16 -21.58 -18.24
N ARG A 618 -3.44 -21.25 -18.45
CA ARG A 618 -4.47 -21.33 -17.41
C ARG A 618 -4.78 -22.78 -17.07
N LEU A 619 -5.09 -23.59 -18.09
CA LEU A 619 -5.41 -25.01 -17.90
C LEU A 619 -4.18 -25.82 -17.45
N GLU A 620 -2.97 -25.42 -17.88
CA GLU A 620 -1.71 -25.99 -17.43
C GLU A 620 -1.50 -25.71 -15.94
N ALA A 621 -1.67 -24.46 -15.49
CA ALA A 621 -1.59 -24.13 -14.06
C ALA A 621 -2.62 -24.92 -13.22
N LEU A 622 -3.87 -25.05 -13.70
CA LEU A 622 -4.90 -25.86 -13.05
C LEU A 622 -4.55 -27.35 -12.97
N SER A 623 -3.94 -27.89 -14.03
CA SER A 623 -3.45 -29.27 -14.03
C SER A 623 -2.31 -29.47 -13.02
N GLU A 624 -1.38 -28.53 -12.94
CA GLU A 624 -0.27 -28.57 -11.97
C GLU A 624 -0.75 -28.47 -10.52
N ILE A 625 -1.87 -27.79 -10.25
CA ILE A 625 -2.55 -27.80 -8.94
C ILE A 625 -3.05 -29.22 -8.61
N MET A 626 -3.73 -29.90 -9.55
CA MET A 626 -4.21 -31.28 -9.34
C MET A 626 -3.08 -32.29 -9.13
N LYS A 627 -1.89 -32.03 -9.70
CA LYS A 627 -0.69 -32.86 -9.48
C LYS A 627 0.03 -32.57 -8.15
N GLY A 628 -0.35 -31.51 -7.44
CA GLY A 628 0.30 -31.07 -6.21
C GLY A 628 1.59 -30.27 -6.41
N ASN A 629 1.89 -29.85 -7.65
CA ASN A 629 3.06 -29.01 -7.98
C ASN A 629 2.82 -27.52 -7.72
N ILE A 630 1.55 -27.13 -7.56
CA ILE A 630 1.12 -25.80 -7.13
C ILE A 630 0.17 -25.96 -5.94
N LEU A 631 0.51 -25.34 -4.80
CA LEU A 631 -0.23 -25.42 -3.55
C LEU A 631 -1.34 -24.37 -3.47
N VAL A 632 -2.53 -24.74 -3.02
CA VAL A 632 -3.64 -23.81 -2.88
C VAL A 632 -3.57 -23.04 -1.55
N HIS A 633 -3.56 -21.71 -1.64
CA HIS A 633 -3.80 -20.80 -0.52
C HIS A 633 -5.15 -20.11 -0.72
N ALA A 634 -6.14 -20.35 0.15
CA ALA A 634 -7.52 -19.96 -0.13
C ALA A 634 -8.08 -18.94 0.86
N HIS A 635 -8.35 -17.73 0.39
CA HIS A 635 -9.13 -16.73 1.14
C HIS A 635 -10.52 -17.30 1.46
N SER A 636 -10.84 -17.35 2.75
CA SER A 636 -12.11 -17.85 3.25
C SER A 636 -12.44 -17.19 4.58
N TYR A 637 -13.72 -16.96 4.84
CA TYR A 637 -14.17 -16.45 6.12
C TYR A 637 -15.13 -17.41 6.80
N ARG A 638 -16.17 -17.86 6.09
CA ARG A 638 -17.25 -18.65 6.70
C ARG A 638 -16.96 -20.16 6.72
N ALA A 639 -17.57 -20.84 7.67
CA ALA A 639 -17.46 -22.29 7.83
C ALA A 639 -18.02 -23.07 6.63
N ASP A 640 -19.13 -22.64 6.04
CA ASP A 640 -19.80 -23.35 4.94
C ASP A 640 -18.99 -23.37 3.65
N GLU A 641 -18.32 -22.26 3.34
CA GLU A 641 -17.43 -22.16 2.18
C GLU A 641 -16.08 -22.87 2.40
N ILE A 642 -15.55 -22.88 3.62
CA ILE A 642 -14.38 -23.69 3.97
C ILE A 642 -14.69 -25.17 3.67
N LEU A 643 -15.79 -25.69 4.22
CA LEU A 643 -16.21 -27.08 3.99
C LEU A 643 -16.50 -27.38 2.51
N MET A 644 -17.00 -26.40 1.76
CA MET A 644 -17.20 -26.52 0.31
C MET A 644 -15.87 -26.73 -0.40
N LEU A 645 -14.87 -25.91 -0.11
CA LEU A 645 -13.57 -26.03 -0.76
C LEU A 645 -12.86 -27.34 -0.38
N LEU A 646 -12.95 -27.79 0.87
CA LEU A 646 -12.39 -29.09 1.29
C LEU A 646 -12.98 -30.23 0.42
N ARG A 647 -14.30 -30.25 0.20
CA ARG A 647 -14.94 -31.25 -0.67
C ARG A 647 -14.50 -31.15 -2.13
N VAL A 648 -14.35 -29.93 -2.66
CA VAL A 648 -13.85 -29.73 -4.03
C VAL A 648 -12.40 -30.21 -4.15
N ALA A 649 -11.57 -29.98 -3.13
CA ALA A 649 -10.20 -30.49 -3.06
C ALA A 649 -10.16 -32.03 -3.06
N GLU A 650 -11.02 -32.68 -2.28
CA GLU A 650 -11.16 -34.14 -2.27
C GLU A 650 -11.63 -34.71 -3.62
N ASP A 651 -12.64 -34.09 -4.25
CA ASP A 651 -13.18 -34.55 -5.54
C ASP A 651 -12.17 -34.43 -6.70
N PHE A 652 -11.30 -33.42 -6.64
CA PHE A 652 -10.30 -33.13 -7.67
C PHE A 652 -8.88 -33.59 -7.35
N GLY A 653 -8.60 -33.96 -6.10
CA GLY A 653 -7.33 -34.51 -5.64
C GLY A 653 -6.21 -33.47 -5.44
N PHE A 654 -6.55 -32.19 -5.24
CA PHE A 654 -5.54 -31.14 -5.01
C PHE A 654 -5.32 -30.84 -3.52
N ARG A 655 -4.12 -30.34 -3.16
CA ARG A 655 -3.75 -30.01 -1.79
C ARG A 655 -3.99 -28.53 -1.46
N ILE A 656 -4.66 -28.29 -0.34
CA ILE A 656 -4.75 -26.97 0.28
C ILE A 656 -3.60 -26.83 1.27
N ALA A 657 -2.67 -25.92 1.01
CA ALA A 657 -1.58 -25.61 1.93
C ALA A 657 -2.09 -24.81 3.13
N SER A 658 -2.88 -23.77 2.87
CA SER A 658 -3.45 -22.94 3.92
C SER A 658 -4.79 -22.34 3.50
N LEU A 659 -5.78 -22.44 4.35
CA LEU A 659 -6.90 -21.52 4.37
C LEU A 659 -6.40 -20.17 4.90
N GLN A 660 -6.86 -19.08 4.31
CA GLN A 660 -6.42 -17.71 4.58
C GLN A 660 -7.57 -16.90 5.16
N HIS A 661 -7.27 -16.10 6.18
CA HIS A 661 -8.14 -15.41 7.13
C HIS A 661 -8.99 -16.31 8.02
N VAL A 662 -9.74 -17.26 7.46
CA VAL A 662 -10.38 -18.40 8.15
C VAL A 662 -11.13 -17.99 9.42
N LEU A 663 -11.88 -16.89 9.38
CA LEU A 663 -12.43 -16.24 10.58
C LEU A 663 -13.45 -17.11 11.34
N GLU A 664 -14.13 -18.04 10.66
CA GLU A 664 -14.98 -19.07 11.26
C GLU A 664 -14.33 -20.47 11.29
N GLY A 665 -13.00 -20.55 11.14
CA GLY A 665 -12.26 -21.82 11.17
C GLY A 665 -12.50 -22.63 12.43
N TYR A 666 -12.63 -21.96 13.58
CA TYR A 666 -12.99 -22.57 14.86
C TYR A 666 -14.29 -23.37 14.84
N LYS A 667 -15.24 -23.06 13.94
CA LYS A 667 -16.50 -23.81 13.81
C LYS A 667 -16.32 -25.17 13.13
N VAL A 668 -15.26 -25.33 12.35
CA VAL A 668 -14.97 -26.49 11.48
C VAL A 668 -13.51 -26.96 11.61
N ALA A 669 -12.90 -26.72 12.77
CA ALA A 669 -11.48 -26.98 12.99
C ALA A 669 -11.15 -28.48 12.90
N ASP A 670 -12.07 -29.35 13.34
CA ASP A 670 -11.89 -30.81 13.24
C ASP A 670 -11.79 -31.25 11.77
N GLU A 671 -12.60 -30.67 10.89
CA GLU A 671 -12.59 -30.96 9.44
C GLU A 671 -11.35 -30.41 8.74
N ILE A 672 -10.90 -29.20 9.12
CA ILE A 672 -9.65 -28.63 8.62
C ILE A 672 -8.47 -29.53 9.01
N ALA A 673 -8.41 -29.97 10.28
CA ALA A 673 -7.37 -30.85 10.78
C ALA A 673 -7.39 -32.22 10.10
N ALA A 674 -8.57 -32.82 9.89
CA ALA A 674 -8.73 -34.10 9.21
C ALA A 674 -8.28 -34.05 7.74
N HIS A 675 -8.54 -32.94 7.04
CA HIS A 675 -8.04 -32.72 5.67
C HIS A 675 -6.52 -32.45 5.64
N GLY A 676 -5.94 -31.96 6.74
CA GLY A 676 -4.52 -31.59 6.82
C GLY A 676 -4.20 -30.23 6.20
N ALA A 677 -5.20 -29.35 6.06
CA ALA A 677 -4.98 -27.97 5.62
C ALA A 677 -4.47 -27.09 6.78
N GLY A 678 -3.54 -26.17 6.50
CA GLY A 678 -3.19 -25.11 7.45
C GLY A 678 -4.26 -24.03 7.54
N ALA A 679 -4.20 -23.20 8.60
CA ALA A 679 -5.05 -22.01 8.73
C ALA A 679 -4.21 -20.80 9.11
N SER A 680 -4.24 -19.78 8.26
CA SER A 680 -3.57 -18.49 8.47
C SER A 680 -4.66 -17.46 8.74
N THR A 681 -4.79 -16.97 9.98
CA THR A 681 -5.93 -16.13 10.41
C THR A 681 -5.52 -14.71 10.77
N PHE A 682 -6.49 -13.81 10.81
CA PHE A 682 -6.36 -12.61 11.64
C PHE A 682 -6.56 -12.97 13.09
N THR A 683 -5.89 -12.27 13.99
CA THR A 683 -6.18 -12.41 15.41
C THR A 683 -7.54 -11.81 15.72
N ASP A 684 -7.78 -10.57 15.31
CA ASP A 684 -8.88 -9.77 15.87
C ASP A 684 -9.40 -8.72 14.87
N PHE A 685 -9.38 -9.02 13.58
CA PHE A 685 -10.03 -8.17 12.57
C PHE A 685 -11.46 -8.65 12.30
N TRP A 686 -12.47 -7.90 12.76
CA TRP A 686 -13.87 -8.32 12.83
C TRP A 686 -14.84 -7.17 12.53
N GLY A 687 -16.12 -7.48 12.33
CA GLY A 687 -17.20 -6.47 12.35
C GLY A 687 -17.28 -5.53 11.14
N TYR A 688 -16.38 -5.66 10.16
CA TYR A 688 -16.36 -4.78 8.97
C TYR A 688 -17.20 -5.34 7.80
N LYS A 689 -17.56 -6.63 7.81
CA LYS A 689 -18.39 -7.33 6.82
C LYS A 689 -19.26 -8.38 7.50
N MET A 690 -20.35 -8.78 6.85
CA MET A 690 -21.23 -9.85 7.37
C MET A 690 -20.47 -11.17 7.57
N GLU A 691 -19.66 -11.59 6.60
CA GLU A 691 -18.82 -12.79 6.74
C GLU A 691 -17.69 -12.68 7.78
N ALA A 692 -17.41 -11.48 8.30
CA ALA A 692 -16.45 -11.24 9.36
C ALA A 692 -17.12 -10.91 10.71
N TRP A 693 -18.44 -11.09 10.82
CA TRP A 693 -19.21 -10.80 12.03
C TRP A 693 -18.91 -11.77 13.18
N ASP A 694 -18.83 -13.06 12.87
CA ASP A 694 -18.55 -14.13 13.82
C ASP A 694 -17.05 -14.41 13.99
N ALA A 695 -16.21 -13.47 13.58
CA ALA A 695 -14.77 -13.51 13.76
C ALA A 695 -14.42 -13.25 15.23
N ILE A 696 -13.78 -14.22 15.89
CA ILE A 696 -13.47 -14.13 17.33
C ILE A 696 -11.97 -14.27 17.57
N PRO A 697 -11.40 -13.57 18.58
CA PRO A 697 -9.99 -13.71 18.90
C PRO A 697 -9.59 -15.09 19.43
N TYR A 698 -10.57 -15.89 19.87
CA TYR A 698 -10.39 -17.30 20.23
C TYR A 698 -10.28 -18.25 19.03
N ASN A 699 -10.35 -17.74 17.79
CA ASN A 699 -10.28 -18.58 16.59
C ASN A 699 -8.96 -19.39 16.55
N MET A 700 -7.84 -18.72 16.82
CA MET A 700 -6.52 -19.34 16.85
C MET A 700 -6.40 -20.45 17.88
N SER A 701 -6.86 -20.19 19.11
CA SER A 701 -6.75 -21.14 20.23
C SER A 701 -7.58 -22.39 20.00
N ILE A 702 -8.84 -22.25 19.56
CA ILE A 702 -9.69 -23.41 19.24
C ILE A 702 -9.07 -24.22 18.09
N MET A 703 -8.65 -23.58 17.00
CA MET A 703 -8.04 -24.30 15.88
C MET A 703 -6.75 -25.04 16.30
N TYR A 704 -5.90 -24.39 17.09
CA TYR A 704 -4.70 -24.99 17.67
C TYR A 704 -5.02 -26.22 18.54
N GLU A 705 -5.98 -26.11 19.45
CA GLU A 705 -6.42 -27.19 20.34
C GLU A 705 -6.98 -28.40 19.57
N ARG A 706 -7.58 -28.15 18.39
CA ARG A 706 -8.10 -29.20 17.50
C ARG A 706 -7.06 -29.76 16.53
N GLY A 707 -5.80 -29.32 16.62
CA GLY A 707 -4.68 -29.88 15.85
C GLY A 707 -4.47 -29.25 14.48
N VAL A 708 -5.08 -28.10 14.19
CA VAL A 708 -4.82 -27.34 12.96
C VAL A 708 -3.45 -26.65 13.10
N THR A 709 -2.65 -26.64 12.01
CA THR A 709 -1.44 -25.81 11.96
C THR A 709 -1.83 -24.34 11.72
N VAL A 710 -1.85 -23.55 12.79
CA VAL A 710 -2.31 -22.15 12.78
C VAL A 710 -1.15 -21.17 12.61
N SER A 711 -1.29 -20.19 11.72
CA SER A 711 -0.45 -19.00 11.66
C SER A 711 -1.28 -17.72 11.75
N VAL A 712 -0.62 -16.59 12.00
CA VAL A 712 -1.22 -15.26 11.89
C VAL A 712 -0.72 -14.60 10.60
N ASN A 713 -1.54 -13.79 9.95
CA ASN A 713 -1.14 -12.94 8.82
C ASN A 713 -1.45 -11.46 9.06
N SER A 714 -0.74 -10.60 8.32
CA SER A 714 -0.93 -9.16 8.40
C SER A 714 -2.08 -8.67 7.52
N ASP A 715 -2.13 -9.15 6.25
CA ASP A 715 -2.89 -8.56 5.13
C ASP A 715 -2.77 -7.02 5.08
N SER A 716 -1.63 -6.48 5.52
CA SER A 716 -1.45 -5.04 5.77
C SER A 716 0.01 -4.65 5.85
N ASN A 717 0.37 -3.60 5.11
CA ASN A 717 1.70 -2.99 5.14
C ASN A 717 2.02 -2.31 6.49
N GLU A 718 1.03 -2.16 7.39
CA GLU A 718 1.24 -1.71 8.77
C GLU A 718 1.33 -2.89 9.73
N ARG A 719 0.33 -3.79 9.74
CA ARG A 719 0.24 -4.86 10.74
C ARG A 719 1.46 -5.79 10.68
N VAL A 720 2.07 -5.93 9.50
CA VAL A 720 3.32 -6.69 9.29
C VAL A 720 4.44 -6.24 10.25
N ARG A 721 4.45 -4.97 10.67
CA ARG A 721 5.46 -4.38 11.55
C ARG A 721 5.31 -4.78 13.03
N ARG A 722 4.20 -5.45 13.37
CA ARG A 722 3.80 -5.79 14.74
C ARG A 722 3.15 -7.17 14.86
N MET A 723 3.56 -8.12 14.01
CA MET A 723 3.06 -9.51 14.06
C MET A 723 3.23 -10.17 15.44
N TYR A 724 4.25 -9.76 16.21
CA TYR A 724 4.46 -10.21 17.59
C TYR A 724 3.35 -9.75 18.56
N VAL A 725 2.75 -8.58 18.35
CA VAL A 725 1.56 -8.12 19.10
C VAL A 725 0.36 -9.02 18.80
N GLU A 726 0.20 -9.40 17.54
CA GLU A 726 -0.89 -10.27 17.10
C GLU A 726 -0.76 -11.71 17.61
N ALA A 727 0.48 -12.22 17.73
CA ALA A 727 0.76 -13.51 18.36
C ALA A 727 0.53 -13.46 19.88
N ALA A 728 0.92 -12.39 20.57
CA ALA A 728 0.70 -12.22 22.02
C ALA A 728 -0.79 -12.33 22.39
N LYS A 729 -1.68 -11.88 21.51
CA LYS A 729 -3.12 -12.00 21.67
C LYS A 729 -3.61 -13.46 21.69
N ALA A 730 -2.90 -14.44 21.09
CA ALA A 730 -3.26 -15.86 21.25
C ALA A 730 -3.04 -16.36 22.69
N VAL A 731 -2.05 -15.80 23.41
CA VAL A 731 -1.84 -16.04 24.84
C VAL A 731 -2.99 -15.42 25.64
N LYS A 732 -3.32 -14.16 25.33
CA LYS A 732 -4.45 -13.45 25.96
C LYS A 732 -5.78 -14.19 25.74
N TYR A 733 -6.06 -14.64 24.52
CA TYR A 733 -7.34 -15.22 24.11
C TYR A 733 -7.23 -16.74 23.94
N GLY A 734 -7.47 -17.46 25.04
CA GLY A 734 -7.49 -18.93 25.08
C GLY A 734 -6.25 -19.58 25.69
N GLY A 735 -5.28 -18.80 26.18
CA GLY A 735 -4.18 -19.33 26.99
C GLY A 735 -3.19 -20.19 26.21
N VAL A 736 -3.00 -19.91 24.91
CA VAL A 736 -1.99 -20.61 24.10
C VAL A 736 -0.60 -20.41 24.73
N PRO A 737 0.20 -21.47 24.94
CA PRO A 737 1.55 -21.33 25.48
C PRO A 737 2.42 -20.42 24.61
N GLU A 738 3.27 -19.60 25.22
CA GLU A 738 4.02 -18.55 24.51
C GLU A 738 4.87 -19.06 23.34
N GLN A 739 5.55 -20.21 23.50
CA GLN A 739 6.30 -20.82 22.41
C GLN A 739 5.40 -21.24 21.24
N GLU A 740 4.18 -21.69 21.50
CA GLU A 740 3.22 -22.07 20.46
C GLU A 740 2.63 -20.82 19.78
N ALA A 741 2.37 -19.75 20.54
CA ALA A 741 2.00 -18.46 19.96
C ALA A 741 3.11 -17.91 19.05
N LEU A 742 4.38 -18.04 19.43
CA LEU A 742 5.51 -17.63 18.60
C LEU A 742 5.62 -18.48 17.31
N LYS A 743 5.29 -19.78 17.35
CA LYS A 743 5.20 -20.62 16.13
C LYS A 743 4.22 -20.07 15.10
N MET A 744 3.13 -19.42 15.55
CA MET A 744 2.11 -18.88 14.65
C MET A 744 2.62 -17.75 13.74
N ILE A 745 3.76 -17.12 14.09
CA ILE A 745 4.41 -16.09 13.27
C ILE A 745 5.82 -16.49 12.82
N THR A 746 6.16 -17.78 12.94
CA THR A 746 7.46 -18.35 12.54
C THR A 746 7.26 -19.72 11.88
N LEU A 747 7.45 -20.82 12.61
CA LEU A 747 7.45 -22.19 12.10
C LEU A 747 6.16 -22.60 11.38
N ASN A 748 4.99 -22.17 11.85
CA ASN A 748 3.72 -22.58 11.25
C ASN A 748 3.48 -21.88 9.91
N ALA A 749 3.91 -20.62 9.78
CA ALA A 749 3.90 -19.94 8.49
C ALA A 749 4.88 -20.61 7.50
N ALA A 750 6.08 -21.00 7.95
CA ALA A 750 7.04 -21.73 7.13
C ALA A 750 6.46 -23.05 6.57
N LYS A 751 5.70 -23.79 7.40
CA LYS A 751 4.99 -25.01 7.00
C LYS A 751 3.90 -24.76 5.96
N HIS A 752 3.20 -23.63 6.03
CA HIS A 752 2.22 -23.26 5.00
C HIS A 752 2.87 -23.03 3.64
N PHE A 753 4.12 -22.57 3.62
CA PHE A 753 4.85 -22.31 2.39
C PHE A 753 5.62 -23.54 1.88
N GLY A 754 5.82 -24.55 2.73
CA GLY A 754 6.67 -25.71 2.45
C GLY A 754 8.17 -25.37 2.49
N ILE A 755 8.59 -24.50 3.41
CA ILE A 755 9.98 -24.07 3.61
C ILE A 755 10.47 -24.24 5.05
N GLU A 756 9.74 -25.01 5.87
CA GLU A 756 10.04 -25.22 7.29
C GLU A 756 11.38 -25.91 7.55
N ASP A 757 11.96 -26.56 6.56
CA ASP A 757 13.31 -27.12 6.60
C ASP A 757 14.40 -26.05 6.51
N ARG A 758 14.05 -24.86 6.00
CA ARG A 758 14.96 -23.73 5.81
C ARG A 758 14.82 -22.64 6.88
N VAL A 759 13.61 -22.33 7.34
CA VAL A 759 13.34 -21.18 8.25
C VAL A 759 12.28 -21.51 9.31
N GLY A 760 12.00 -20.55 10.20
CA GLY A 760 10.91 -20.63 11.19
C GLY A 760 11.29 -21.20 12.56
N SER A 761 12.53 -21.63 12.75
CA SER A 761 13.10 -22.02 14.05
C SER A 761 14.62 -21.78 14.06
N ILE A 762 15.21 -21.70 15.26
CA ILE A 762 16.67 -21.60 15.41
C ILE A 762 17.22 -23.02 15.61
N GLU A 763 17.62 -23.66 14.51
CA GLU A 763 18.16 -25.02 14.48
C GLU A 763 19.36 -25.09 13.53
N VAL A 764 20.34 -25.94 13.85
CA VAL A 764 21.54 -26.13 13.01
C VAL A 764 21.13 -26.57 11.60
N GLY A 765 21.71 -25.93 10.58
CA GLY A 765 21.46 -26.19 9.17
C GLY A 765 20.37 -25.33 8.52
N LYS A 766 19.53 -24.67 9.33
CA LYS A 766 18.54 -23.69 8.84
C LYS A 766 19.22 -22.37 8.48
N ASP A 767 18.51 -21.53 7.73
CA ASP A 767 18.98 -20.21 7.35
C ASP A 767 19.13 -19.33 8.60
N GLY A 768 20.16 -18.49 8.60
CA GLY A 768 20.48 -17.57 9.70
C GLY A 768 19.56 -16.35 9.77
N ASP A 769 18.25 -16.58 9.82
CA ASP A 769 17.22 -15.55 9.83
C ASP A 769 16.72 -15.34 11.28
N LEU A 770 16.97 -14.15 11.86
CA LEU A 770 16.69 -13.86 13.27
C LEU A 770 16.00 -12.50 13.44
N ALA A 771 15.14 -12.41 14.46
CA ALA A 771 14.62 -11.16 14.99
C ALA A 771 15.03 -11.02 16.47
N ILE A 772 15.59 -9.87 16.84
CA ILE A 772 16.11 -9.63 18.19
C ILE A 772 15.37 -8.47 18.83
N PHE A 773 14.81 -8.70 20.01
CA PHE A 773 13.91 -7.78 20.71
C PHE A 773 14.54 -7.22 21.99
N THR A 774 14.25 -5.95 22.29
CA THR A 774 14.77 -5.24 23.49
C THR A 774 14.21 -5.79 24.80
N ALA A 775 13.05 -6.43 24.77
CA ALA A 775 12.42 -7.10 25.89
C ALA A 775 11.70 -8.37 25.39
N HIS A 776 10.98 -9.08 26.26
CA HIS A 776 10.20 -10.24 25.84
C HIS A 776 9.28 -9.87 24.66
N PRO A 777 9.19 -10.67 23.57
CA PRO A 777 8.45 -10.30 22.36
C PRO A 777 6.96 -9.96 22.56
N PHE A 778 6.36 -10.37 23.68
CA PHE A 778 4.95 -10.09 24.02
C PHE A 778 4.74 -8.97 25.07
N SER A 779 5.80 -8.30 25.51
CA SER A 779 5.68 -7.16 26.45
C SER A 779 5.29 -5.86 25.72
N GLY A 780 4.53 -4.99 26.39
CA GLY A 780 4.27 -3.63 25.89
C GLY A 780 5.52 -2.75 25.80
N ASN A 781 6.66 -3.17 26.37
CA ASN A 781 7.92 -2.41 26.33
C ASN A 781 8.87 -2.87 25.21
N THR A 782 8.47 -3.87 24.42
CA THR A 782 9.38 -4.48 23.46
C THR A 782 9.32 -3.80 22.10
N ARG A 783 10.48 -3.75 21.46
CA ARG A 783 10.65 -3.37 20.06
C ARG A 783 11.79 -4.18 19.47
N VAL A 784 11.81 -4.29 18.14
CA VAL A 784 12.92 -4.94 17.44
C VAL A 784 14.15 -4.05 17.47
N GLN A 785 15.28 -4.62 17.90
CA GLN A 785 16.60 -4.01 17.84
C GLN A 785 17.32 -4.40 16.55
N TYR A 786 17.31 -5.69 16.21
CA TYR A 786 18.02 -6.23 15.06
C TYR A 786 17.15 -7.17 14.24
N THR A 787 17.28 -7.10 12.91
CA THR A 787 16.75 -8.11 11.98
C THR A 787 17.88 -8.62 11.09
N ILE A 788 18.06 -9.94 11.08
CA ILE A 788 19.14 -10.63 10.39
C ILE A 788 18.53 -11.59 9.37
N ILE A 789 19.07 -11.61 8.15
CA ILE A 789 18.67 -12.53 7.08
C ILE A 789 19.93 -13.15 6.48
N ASP A 790 19.96 -14.47 6.34
CA ASP A 790 21.13 -15.23 5.85
C ASP A 790 22.41 -14.85 6.61
N GLY A 791 22.29 -14.61 7.92
CA GLY A 791 23.41 -14.17 8.76
C GLY A 791 23.92 -12.76 8.49
N GLN A 792 23.23 -11.96 7.66
CA GLN A 792 23.52 -10.56 7.37
C GLN A 792 22.58 -9.62 8.11
N LEU A 793 23.10 -8.52 8.64
CA LEU A 793 22.33 -7.53 9.40
C LEU A 793 21.58 -6.63 8.41
N TYR A 794 20.25 -6.68 8.38
CA TYR A 794 19.43 -5.87 7.47
C TYR A 794 18.69 -4.74 8.17
N PHE A 795 18.58 -4.81 9.49
CA PHE A 795 18.06 -3.72 10.31
C PHE A 795 18.83 -3.68 11.63
N ASP A 796 19.31 -2.51 11.99
CA ASP A 796 19.81 -2.15 13.31
C ASP A 796 19.24 -0.78 13.65
N ARG A 797 18.47 -0.71 14.74
CA ARG A 797 17.85 0.51 15.21
C ARG A 797 18.84 1.66 15.45
N ASN A 798 20.12 1.37 15.73
CA ASN A 798 21.14 2.38 15.98
C ASN A 798 21.85 2.88 14.72
N LEU A 799 21.63 2.25 13.56
CA LEU A 799 22.28 2.59 12.28
C LEU A 799 21.31 3.15 11.23
N VAL A 800 20.05 3.36 11.62
CA VAL A 800 19.00 3.91 10.78
C VAL A 800 18.63 5.27 11.33
N GLU A 801 18.50 6.29 10.46
CA GLU A 801 18.06 7.62 10.88
C GLU A 801 16.65 7.54 11.48
N THR A 802 16.52 7.87 12.76
CA THR A 802 15.26 7.89 13.49
C THR A 802 14.59 9.26 13.38
N THR A 803 13.33 9.34 13.78
CA THR A 803 12.63 10.63 13.89
C THR A 803 13.39 11.64 14.76
N GLU A 804 14.01 11.18 15.86
CA GLU A 804 14.79 12.04 16.76
C GLU A 804 16.07 12.55 16.10
N ASP A 805 16.74 11.72 15.29
CA ASP A 805 17.92 12.13 14.53
C ASP A 805 17.57 13.22 13.51
N VAL A 806 16.43 13.06 12.81
CA VAL A 806 15.93 14.07 11.87
C VAL A 806 15.71 15.39 12.61
N LEU A 807 14.95 15.38 13.71
CA LEU A 807 14.66 16.59 14.49
C LEU A 807 15.92 17.24 15.08
N ALA A 808 16.93 16.45 15.46
CA ALA A 808 18.21 16.97 15.95
C ALA A 808 19.12 17.54 14.85
N SER A 809 18.95 17.09 13.61
CA SER A 809 19.75 17.52 12.45
C SER A 809 19.27 18.83 11.81
N VAL A 810 18.01 19.20 12.05
CA VAL A 810 17.46 20.47 11.60
C VAL A 810 18.06 21.58 12.48
N GLU A 811 18.98 22.39 11.92
CA GLU A 811 19.35 23.64 12.57
C GLU A 811 18.05 24.42 12.80
N PRO A 812 17.80 24.97 14.01
CA PRO A 812 16.60 25.74 14.25
C PRO A 812 16.56 26.84 13.20
N LEU A 813 15.62 26.75 12.26
CA LEU A 813 15.41 27.76 11.25
C LEU A 813 15.11 29.06 11.99
N VAL A 814 16.13 29.89 12.14
CA VAL A 814 15.95 31.32 12.40
C VAL A 814 15.47 31.89 11.07
N SER A 815 14.21 31.59 10.72
CA SER A 815 13.56 32.24 9.60
C SER A 815 13.16 33.65 10.05
N THR A 816 14.13 34.56 10.02
CA THR A 816 13.86 35.98 9.84
C THR A 816 13.68 36.26 8.35
N GLU A 817 12.70 35.62 7.72
CA GLU A 817 12.18 36.07 6.42
C GLU A 817 10.69 36.24 6.54
N GLY A 818 10.26 37.47 6.27
CA GLY A 818 8.93 37.94 6.56
C GLY A 818 7.90 37.16 5.78
N VAL A 819 7.04 36.46 6.52
CA VAL A 819 5.64 36.32 6.11
C VAL A 819 5.20 37.72 5.71
N THR A 820 4.92 37.92 4.43
CA THR A 820 4.22 39.13 3.99
C THR A 820 2.93 39.16 4.77
N GLU A 821 2.90 40.05 5.76
CA GLU A 821 1.73 40.45 6.52
C GLU A 821 0.63 40.78 5.52
N ASN A 822 -0.20 39.78 5.20
CA ASN A 822 -1.50 40.05 4.63
C ASN A 822 -2.35 40.53 5.82
N THR A 823 -2.12 41.79 6.22
CA THR A 823 -2.84 42.55 7.25
C THR A 823 -4.28 42.83 6.84
N ASN A 824 -4.96 41.87 6.22
CA ASN A 824 -6.40 41.87 6.15
C ASN A 824 -6.93 41.42 7.51
N ARG A 825 -6.90 42.38 8.45
CA ARG A 825 -7.65 42.44 9.71
C ARG A 825 -7.93 41.07 10.34
N ILE A 826 -7.11 40.68 11.32
CA ILE A 826 -7.68 40.00 12.51
C ILE A 826 -8.78 40.94 12.98
N ILE A 827 -10.02 40.62 12.65
CA ILE A 827 -11.17 41.31 13.25
C ILE A 827 -11.11 40.88 14.70
N ASP A 828 -10.79 41.82 15.58
CA ASP A 828 -10.86 41.62 17.03
C ASP A 828 -12.31 41.23 17.36
N TRP A 829 -12.59 39.93 17.35
CA TRP A 829 -13.91 39.37 17.59
C TRP A 829 -14.06 39.25 19.09
N THR A 830 -14.92 40.07 19.67
CA THR A 830 -15.38 39.85 21.04
C THR A 830 -16.68 39.06 20.96
N PRO A 831 -16.72 37.81 21.46
CA PRO A 831 -17.95 37.03 21.46
C PRO A 831 -19.10 37.81 22.12
N PRO A 832 -20.26 37.94 21.45
CA PRO A 832 -21.38 38.68 22.01
C PRO A 832 -22.03 37.91 23.16
N ILE A 833 -22.55 38.63 24.15
CA ILE A 833 -23.30 38.03 25.25
C ILE A 833 -24.75 37.82 24.82
N LEU A 834 -25.18 36.56 24.75
CA LEU A 834 -26.58 36.22 24.47
C LEU A 834 -27.48 36.53 25.66
N SER A 835 -28.70 37.05 25.41
CA SER A 835 -29.70 37.18 26.46
C SER A 835 -30.10 35.80 27.01
N PRO A 836 -30.53 35.66 28.27
CA PRO A 836 -30.88 34.36 28.85
C PRO A 836 -31.91 33.58 28.04
N MET A 837 -32.86 34.27 27.40
CA MET A 837 -33.88 33.67 26.55
C MET A 837 -33.30 33.09 25.26
N VAL A 838 -32.48 33.86 24.54
CA VAL A 838 -31.81 33.41 23.31
C VAL A 838 -30.83 32.29 23.61
N ARG A 839 -30.08 32.42 24.72
CA ARG A 839 -29.16 31.37 25.19
C ARG A 839 -29.90 30.06 25.41
N ALA A 840 -31.07 30.08 26.06
CA ALA A 840 -31.87 28.88 26.30
C ALA A 840 -32.47 28.25 25.03
N GLN A 841 -32.57 29.00 23.91
CA GLN A 841 -33.00 28.47 22.62
C GLN A 841 -31.87 27.76 21.86
N VAL A 842 -30.66 28.34 21.88
CA VAL A 842 -29.47 27.78 21.21
C VAL A 842 -28.84 26.65 22.04
N MET A 843 -28.78 26.84 23.35
CA MET A 843 -28.21 25.92 24.34
C MET A 843 -29.24 25.68 25.45
N PRO A 844 -30.20 24.76 25.24
CA PRO A 844 -31.23 24.45 26.22
C PRO A 844 -30.65 23.88 27.53
N SER A 845 -31.46 23.82 28.59
CA SER A 845 -31.03 23.21 29.86
C SER A 845 -30.57 21.76 29.63
N GLY A 846 -29.42 21.39 30.19
CA GLY A 846 -28.81 20.07 29.95
C GLY A 846 -27.91 20.01 28.71
N TYR A 847 -27.80 21.09 27.92
CA TYR A 847 -26.98 21.11 26.71
C TYR A 847 -25.49 20.93 27.03
N GLY A 848 -24.96 19.76 26.71
CA GLY A 848 -23.58 19.42 26.99
C GLY A 848 -23.28 19.25 28.48
N ASP A 849 -24.29 19.06 29.33
CA ASP A 849 -24.09 18.68 30.72
C ASP A 849 -23.79 17.17 30.81
N VAL A 850 -23.02 16.76 31.83
CA VAL A 850 -22.83 15.35 32.13
C VAL A 850 -24.07 14.83 32.86
N THR A 851 -24.70 13.78 32.32
CA THR A 851 -25.81 13.10 32.96
C THR A 851 -25.34 12.45 34.26
N GLU A 852 -25.91 12.89 35.38
CA GLU A 852 -25.64 12.34 36.70
C GLU A 852 -26.03 10.85 36.80
N PRO A 853 -25.24 10.00 37.50
CA PRO A 853 -25.65 8.64 37.81
C PRO A 853 -26.99 8.64 38.55
N VAL A 854 -27.84 7.63 38.31
CA VAL A 854 -29.12 7.50 39.03
C VAL A 854 -28.83 7.15 40.50
N VAL A 855 -28.85 8.15 41.37
CA VAL A 855 -28.67 7.98 42.82
C VAL A 855 -29.97 7.48 43.43
N THR A 856 -30.00 6.20 43.84
CA THR A 856 -31.02 5.71 44.78
C THR A 856 -30.36 5.43 46.12
N ALA A 857 -30.97 5.93 47.21
CA ALA A 857 -30.46 5.79 48.58
C ALA A 857 -30.41 4.33 49.08
N ASP A 858 -31.02 3.41 48.32
CA ASP A 858 -31.08 1.97 48.60
C ASP A 858 -29.98 1.16 47.88
N THR A 859 -28.97 1.81 47.28
CA THR A 859 -27.85 1.10 46.61
C THR A 859 -26.87 0.52 47.63
N ILE A 860 -26.72 -0.81 47.62
CA ILE A 860 -25.71 -1.55 48.39
C ILE A 860 -24.32 -1.07 47.94
N PRO A 861 -23.43 -0.66 48.87
CA PRO A 861 -22.06 -0.26 48.50
C PRO A 861 -21.28 -1.41 47.86
N ILE A 862 -20.39 -1.10 46.92
CA ILE A 862 -19.40 -2.06 46.41
C ILE A 862 -18.03 -1.68 46.98
N ALA A 863 -17.30 -2.64 47.54
CA ALA A 863 -15.96 -2.45 48.06
C ALA A 863 -14.95 -3.29 47.27
N ILE A 864 -14.01 -2.65 46.58
CA ILE A 864 -12.90 -3.31 45.88
C ILE A 864 -11.71 -3.31 46.82
N VAL A 865 -11.26 -4.49 47.29
CA VAL A 865 -10.33 -4.60 48.43
C VAL A 865 -9.02 -5.28 48.02
N GLY A 866 -7.89 -4.68 48.42
CA GLY A 866 -6.57 -5.31 48.43
C GLY A 866 -5.77 -5.23 47.12
N GLY A 867 -6.27 -4.53 46.11
CA GLY A 867 -5.59 -4.34 44.84
C GLY A 867 -4.59 -3.18 44.82
N ARG A 868 -3.72 -3.17 43.81
CA ARG A 868 -2.83 -2.05 43.49
C ARG A 868 -3.61 -1.00 42.72
N ILE A 869 -3.90 0.14 43.34
CA ILE A 869 -4.73 1.20 42.75
C ILE A 869 -3.85 2.23 42.05
N LEU A 870 -4.03 2.39 40.74
CA LEU A 870 -3.43 3.50 39.99
C LEU A 870 -4.42 4.67 39.98
N THR A 871 -4.23 5.67 40.84
CA THR A 871 -5.23 6.74 41.04
C THR A 871 -5.30 7.76 39.88
N MET A 872 -4.24 7.84 39.07
CA MET A 872 -3.98 8.87 38.05
C MET A 872 -3.72 10.27 38.61
N THR A 873 -3.66 10.44 39.94
CA THR A 873 -3.49 11.75 40.58
C THR A 873 -2.33 11.83 41.57
N GLY A 874 -1.66 10.69 41.81
CA GLY A 874 -0.51 10.60 42.69
C GLY A 874 0.12 9.21 42.65
N THR A 875 0.91 8.90 43.66
CA THR A 875 1.59 7.60 43.77
C THR A 875 0.56 6.47 43.89
N PRO A 876 0.78 5.32 43.19
CA PRO A 876 -0.06 4.14 43.34
C PRO A 876 -0.25 3.69 44.79
N ILE A 877 -1.45 3.23 45.13
CA ILE A 877 -1.76 2.61 46.43
C ILE A 877 -1.58 1.10 46.27
N GLU A 878 -0.47 0.56 46.76
CA GLU A 878 -0.08 -0.84 46.50
C GLU A 878 -1.05 -1.89 47.04
N ARG A 879 -1.80 -1.58 48.11
CA ARG A 879 -2.82 -2.44 48.72
C ARG A 879 -3.97 -1.61 49.27
N GLY A 880 -4.82 -1.08 48.40
CA GLY A 880 -5.89 -0.17 48.79
C GLY A 880 -7.29 -0.79 48.77
N THR A 881 -8.23 -0.04 49.33
CA THR A 881 -9.67 -0.28 49.22
C THR A 881 -10.33 0.90 48.50
N ILE A 882 -11.28 0.63 47.61
CA ILE A 882 -12.17 1.61 46.99
C ILE A 882 -13.60 1.27 47.40
N VAL A 883 -14.36 2.26 47.88
CA VAL A 883 -15.79 2.13 48.18
C VAL A 883 -16.58 2.94 47.15
N VAL A 884 -17.57 2.28 46.56
CA VAL A 884 -18.44 2.83 45.53
C VAL A 884 -19.88 2.76 46.02
N GLN A 885 -20.61 3.88 45.94
CA GLN A 885 -22.03 3.95 46.27
C GLN A 885 -22.73 5.01 45.42
N GLY A 886 -23.97 4.75 45.01
CA GLY A 886 -24.74 5.70 44.18
C GLY A 886 -24.06 6.06 42.85
N GLY A 887 -23.26 5.15 42.30
CA GLY A 887 -22.50 5.34 41.07
C GLY A 887 -21.24 6.21 41.18
N ARG A 888 -20.87 6.61 42.39
CA ARG A 888 -19.68 7.42 42.67
C ARG A 888 -18.70 6.70 43.60
N ILE A 889 -17.44 7.09 43.53
CA ILE A 889 -16.44 6.69 44.50
C ILE A 889 -16.66 7.52 45.78
N THR A 890 -16.89 6.86 46.91
CA THR A 890 -17.15 7.53 48.20
C THR A 890 -15.97 7.44 49.17
N ALA A 891 -15.03 6.51 48.95
CA ALA A 891 -13.77 6.45 49.68
C ALA A 891 -12.71 5.69 48.88
N VAL A 892 -11.44 6.08 49.00
CA VAL A 892 -10.29 5.36 48.45
C VAL A 892 -9.08 5.54 49.35
N GLY A 893 -8.34 4.47 49.66
CA GLY A 893 -7.15 4.55 50.50
C GLY A 893 -6.61 3.21 50.97
N ALA A 894 -5.40 3.21 51.54
CA ALA A 894 -4.79 2.02 52.15
C ALA A 894 -5.50 1.60 53.46
N ASP A 895 -6.00 2.59 54.21
CA ASP A 895 -6.65 2.38 55.52
C ASP A 895 -8.19 2.44 55.44
N VAL A 896 -8.76 2.42 54.23
CA VAL A 896 -10.22 2.42 54.05
C VAL A 896 -10.78 1.03 54.34
N GLU A 897 -11.67 0.95 55.32
CA GLU A 897 -12.39 -0.28 55.64
C GLU A 897 -13.62 -0.46 54.73
N ALA A 898 -13.85 -1.68 54.26
CA ALA A 898 -15.05 -2.01 53.52
C ALA A 898 -16.29 -1.92 54.45
N PRO A 899 -17.38 -1.25 54.04
CA PRO A 899 -18.63 -1.26 54.81
C PRO A 899 -19.12 -2.69 55.06
N ALA A 900 -19.71 -2.95 56.23
CA ALA A 900 -20.09 -4.30 56.65
C ALA A 900 -21.17 -4.94 55.76
N ASP A 901 -21.97 -4.12 55.08
CA ASP A 901 -23.03 -4.49 54.15
C ASP A 901 -22.58 -4.43 52.67
N ALA A 902 -21.32 -4.08 52.39
CA ALA A 902 -20.83 -3.92 51.03
C ALA A 902 -20.71 -5.26 50.28
N HIS A 903 -20.99 -5.24 48.98
CA HIS A 903 -20.57 -6.29 48.07
C HIS A 903 -19.05 -6.18 47.86
N VAL A 904 -18.28 -7.18 48.31
CA VAL A 904 -16.82 -7.15 48.26
C VAL A 904 -16.27 -7.82 47.00
N ILE A 905 -15.51 -7.06 46.22
CA ILE A 905 -14.67 -7.57 45.12
C ILE A 905 -13.24 -7.69 45.64
N ASN A 906 -12.71 -8.92 45.67
CA ASN A 906 -11.32 -9.17 46.09
C ASN A 906 -10.35 -8.91 44.93
N ALA A 907 -9.55 -7.84 45.05
CA ALA A 907 -8.56 -7.44 44.06
C ALA A 907 -7.12 -7.78 44.50
N ALA A 908 -6.92 -8.67 45.48
CA ALA A 908 -5.58 -9.05 45.93
C ALA A 908 -4.73 -9.61 44.77
N GLY A 909 -3.57 -8.98 44.52
CA GLY A 909 -2.67 -9.32 43.41
C GLY A 909 -3.12 -8.79 42.04
N MET A 910 -4.21 -8.03 42.00
CA MET A 910 -4.74 -7.39 40.79
C MET A 910 -4.43 -5.89 40.79
N THR A 911 -4.51 -5.29 39.61
CA THR A 911 -4.40 -3.84 39.42
C THR A 911 -5.80 -3.24 39.25
N VAL A 912 -6.04 -2.08 39.87
CA VAL A 912 -7.28 -1.31 39.74
C VAL A 912 -6.97 0.05 39.13
N THR A 913 -7.64 0.39 38.03
CA THR A 913 -7.47 1.66 37.32
C THR A 913 -8.82 2.34 37.09
N PRO A 914 -8.86 3.65 36.79
CA PRO A 914 -10.00 4.21 36.08
C PRO A 914 -10.16 3.47 34.76
N GLY A 915 -11.39 3.38 34.27
CA GLY A 915 -11.63 2.83 32.94
C GLY A 915 -11.08 3.75 31.85
N MET A 916 -10.58 3.14 30.77
CA MET A 916 -9.98 3.88 29.66
C MET A 916 -11.06 4.63 28.87
N ILE A 917 -10.68 5.81 28.36
CA ILE A 917 -11.51 6.70 27.55
C ILE A 917 -10.98 6.68 26.11
N ASN A 918 -11.76 6.16 25.17
CA ASN A 918 -11.43 6.26 23.75
C ASN A 918 -11.82 7.65 23.24
N ALA A 919 -10.83 8.49 22.94
CA ALA A 919 -11.04 9.89 22.56
C ALA A 919 -11.50 10.09 21.11
N GLY A 920 -11.74 9.02 20.33
CA GLY A 920 -12.28 9.17 18.99
C GLY A 920 -12.65 7.84 18.34
N THR A 921 -13.94 7.58 18.23
CA THR A 921 -14.46 6.43 17.50
C THR A 921 -15.87 6.65 16.97
N VAL A 922 -16.38 5.72 16.17
CA VAL A 922 -17.77 5.66 15.69
C VAL A 922 -18.58 4.58 16.42
N ILE A 923 -18.10 4.10 17.57
CA ILE A 923 -18.78 3.06 18.35
C ILE A 923 -20.18 3.51 18.77
N GLY A 924 -21.16 2.62 18.67
CA GLY A 924 -22.58 2.93 18.88
C GLY A 924 -23.28 3.55 17.67
N LEU A 925 -22.55 4.02 16.65
CA LEU A 925 -23.11 4.50 15.38
C LEU A 925 -22.95 3.48 14.23
N SER A 926 -22.03 2.52 14.38
CA SER A 926 -21.73 1.53 13.34
C SER A 926 -21.67 0.12 13.93
N GLU A 927 -22.49 -0.78 13.41
CA GLU A 927 -22.51 -2.20 13.78
C GLU A 927 -21.70 -3.04 12.78
N ILE A 928 -22.06 -3.05 11.49
CA ILE A 928 -21.30 -3.75 10.44
C ILE A 928 -20.87 -2.76 9.36
N GLY A 929 -19.59 -2.42 9.33
CA GLY A 929 -19.10 -1.26 8.57
C GLY A 929 -19.45 -1.23 7.07
N SER A 930 -19.43 -2.38 6.39
CA SER A 930 -19.78 -2.47 4.95
C SER A 930 -21.27 -2.65 4.64
N ILE A 931 -22.13 -2.74 5.66
CA ILE A 931 -23.58 -2.81 5.49
C ILE A 931 -24.16 -1.44 5.81
N ALA A 932 -24.57 -0.71 4.77
CA ALA A 932 -25.10 0.65 4.91
C ALA A 932 -26.26 0.74 5.92
N ALA A 933 -27.14 -0.27 5.98
CA ALA A 933 -28.27 -0.31 6.90
C ALA A 933 -27.91 -0.45 8.39
N THR A 934 -26.62 -0.66 8.70
CA THR A 934 -26.12 -0.78 10.07
C THR A 934 -25.06 0.28 10.38
N ASN A 935 -24.99 1.34 9.57
CA ASN A 935 -23.97 2.38 9.69
C ASN A 935 -24.60 3.77 9.62
N ASP A 936 -24.76 4.38 10.79
CA ASP A 936 -25.28 5.74 10.99
C ASP A 936 -24.14 6.76 11.23
N SER A 937 -22.88 6.40 10.94
CA SER A 937 -21.73 7.24 11.26
C SER A 937 -21.51 8.39 10.26
N SER A 938 -22.06 8.35 9.05
CA SER A 938 -21.75 9.33 7.99
C SER A 938 -23.01 9.92 7.34
N GLU A 939 -23.04 11.24 7.16
CA GLU A 939 -24.12 11.96 6.45
C GLU A 939 -23.64 12.54 5.10
N LEU A 940 -24.57 12.86 4.19
CA LEU A 940 -24.32 13.20 2.79
C LEU A 940 -24.01 14.68 2.53
N GLU A 941 -24.50 15.61 3.36
CA GLU A 941 -24.27 17.04 3.11
C GLU A 941 -22.83 17.43 3.45
N GLU A 942 -22.36 18.54 2.88
CA GLU A 942 -21.04 19.08 3.20
C GLU A 942 -21.00 19.75 4.59
N ILE A 943 -22.15 20.22 5.10
CA ILE A 943 -22.24 21.03 6.33
C ILE A 943 -23.33 20.46 7.25
N ASN A 944 -22.94 19.51 8.09
CA ASN A 944 -23.81 18.76 8.99
C ASN A 944 -23.80 19.30 10.44
N SER A 945 -23.52 20.58 10.68
CA SER A 945 -23.33 21.12 12.04
C SER A 945 -24.48 20.82 13.02
N HIS A 946 -25.70 20.64 12.52
CA HIS A 946 -26.91 20.43 13.31
C HIS A 946 -27.14 18.97 13.73
N ILE A 947 -26.48 17.99 13.10
CA ILE A 947 -26.67 16.58 13.42
C ILE A 947 -25.95 16.22 14.72
N LYS A 948 -26.47 15.22 15.43
CA LYS A 948 -25.96 14.80 16.74
C LYS A 948 -25.85 13.28 16.78
N ALA A 949 -24.66 12.78 17.10
CA ALA A 949 -24.41 11.35 17.30
C ALA A 949 -25.34 10.75 18.37
N SER A 950 -25.69 11.50 19.41
CA SER A 950 -26.53 11.04 20.52
C SER A 950 -27.92 10.54 20.12
N VAL A 951 -28.43 10.95 18.95
CA VAL A 951 -29.75 10.54 18.44
C VAL A 951 -29.72 9.12 17.88
N ALA A 952 -28.56 8.65 17.43
CA ALA A 952 -28.39 7.38 16.73
C ALA A 952 -27.57 6.34 17.53
N ILE A 953 -27.19 6.64 18.78
CA ILE A 953 -26.47 5.67 19.62
C ILE A 953 -27.33 4.43 19.81
N HIS A 954 -26.83 3.29 19.34
CA HIS A 954 -27.40 1.97 19.52
C HIS A 954 -26.83 1.31 20.81
N PRO A 955 -27.58 1.28 21.93
CA PRO A 955 -27.07 0.77 23.21
C PRO A 955 -26.78 -0.74 23.19
N ASP A 956 -27.52 -1.48 22.36
CA ASP A 956 -27.42 -2.94 22.21
C ASP A 956 -26.34 -3.37 21.19
N SER A 957 -25.52 -2.43 20.71
CA SER A 957 -24.40 -2.74 19.82
C SER A 957 -23.45 -3.76 20.44
N GLU A 958 -23.09 -4.81 19.71
CA GLU A 958 -22.12 -5.82 20.16
C GLU A 958 -20.70 -5.24 20.27
N MET A 959 -20.44 -4.11 19.62
CA MET A 959 -19.17 -3.38 19.73
C MET A 959 -18.89 -2.93 21.17
N ILE A 960 -19.93 -2.48 21.89
CA ILE A 960 -19.84 -1.93 23.25
C ILE A 960 -19.31 -2.95 24.26
N PRO A 961 -19.94 -4.13 24.46
CA PRO A 961 -19.44 -5.12 25.41
C PRO A 961 -18.04 -5.63 25.05
N ILE A 962 -17.68 -5.65 23.76
CA ILE A 962 -16.36 -6.10 23.30
C ILE A 962 -15.24 -5.10 23.63
N ALA A 963 -15.50 -3.81 23.47
CA ALA A 963 -14.57 -2.77 23.93
C ALA A 963 -14.47 -2.75 25.46
N ARG A 964 -15.62 -2.88 26.15
CA ARG A 964 -15.71 -2.96 27.62
C ARG A 964 -14.91 -4.11 28.20
N ALA A 965 -14.96 -5.29 27.58
CA ALA A 965 -14.19 -6.46 28.00
C ALA A 965 -12.66 -6.27 27.91
N ASN A 966 -12.19 -5.24 27.20
CA ASN A 966 -10.78 -4.84 27.14
C ASN A 966 -10.45 -3.58 27.95
N GLY A 967 -11.36 -3.13 28.82
CA GLY A 967 -11.10 -2.05 29.77
C GLY A 967 -11.47 -0.64 29.28
N VAL A 968 -12.11 -0.52 28.11
CA VAL A 968 -12.67 0.76 27.64
C VAL A 968 -14.05 0.93 28.25
N THR A 969 -14.21 1.89 29.17
CA THR A 969 -15.49 2.14 29.86
C THR A 969 -16.25 3.31 29.29
N THR A 970 -15.55 4.19 28.56
CA THR A 970 -16.11 5.44 28.05
C THR A 970 -15.52 5.73 26.66
N ALA A 971 -16.30 6.29 25.74
CA ALA A 971 -15.79 6.71 24.44
C ALA A 971 -16.51 7.94 23.90
N ILE A 972 -15.86 8.62 22.96
CA ILE A 972 -16.52 9.55 22.06
C ILE A 972 -17.12 8.78 20.89
N ALA A 973 -18.43 8.93 20.69
CA ALA A 973 -19.09 8.59 19.45
C ALA A 973 -19.13 9.83 18.55
N ALA A 974 -18.29 9.85 17.52
CA ALA A 974 -18.13 10.96 16.59
C ALA A 974 -18.85 10.67 15.25
N PRO A 975 -19.63 11.63 14.72
CA PRO A 975 -20.13 11.55 13.35
C PRO A 975 -19.00 11.82 12.34
N GLN A 976 -19.21 11.44 11.09
CA GLN A 976 -18.34 11.59 9.94
C GLN A 976 -19.15 12.13 8.74
N GLY A 977 -18.48 12.43 7.63
CA GLY A 977 -19.11 12.86 6.38
C GLY A 977 -19.27 14.38 6.26
N GLY A 978 -18.98 14.90 5.07
CA GLY A 978 -18.90 16.35 4.82
C GLY A 978 -17.68 17.02 5.46
N LEU A 979 -17.58 18.34 5.28
CA LEU A 979 -16.52 19.18 5.89
C LEU A 979 -16.81 19.45 7.37
N ILE A 980 -18.02 19.88 7.70
CA ILE A 980 -18.47 19.97 9.10
C ILE A 980 -19.30 18.72 9.38
N GLN A 981 -18.75 17.78 10.14
CA GLN A 981 -19.28 16.43 10.31
C GLN A 981 -20.44 16.35 11.32
N GLY A 982 -20.55 17.34 12.22
CA GLY A 982 -21.62 17.43 13.21
C GLY A 982 -21.14 17.25 14.65
N GLN A 983 -22.08 16.98 15.56
CA GLN A 983 -21.83 17.00 17.00
C GLN A 983 -21.69 15.59 17.59
N SER A 984 -20.58 15.35 18.28
CA SER A 984 -20.29 14.10 18.98
C SER A 984 -21.00 13.97 20.33
N ALA A 985 -20.99 12.76 20.89
CA ALA A 985 -21.45 12.48 22.25
C ALA A 985 -20.39 11.69 23.04
N LEU A 986 -20.30 11.92 24.34
CA LEU A 986 -19.60 11.04 25.27
C LEU A 986 -20.56 9.95 25.71
N ILE A 987 -20.15 8.69 25.61
CA ILE A 987 -20.95 7.54 26.02
C ILE A 987 -20.21 6.66 27.03
N ASP A 988 -20.94 6.18 28.02
CA ASP A 988 -20.49 5.13 28.95
C ASP A 988 -20.88 3.76 28.39
N MET A 989 -19.99 2.79 28.44
CA MET A 989 -20.13 1.47 27.79
C MET A 989 -21.12 0.52 28.51
N ALA A 990 -22.12 1.06 29.21
CA ALA A 990 -23.22 0.30 29.81
C ALA A 990 -24.49 1.16 29.93
N GLY A 991 -25.63 0.53 29.65
CA GLY A 991 -26.95 1.14 29.73
C GLY A 991 -27.91 0.42 28.77
N TRP A 992 -29.21 0.56 28.98
CA TRP A 992 -30.25 -0.10 28.19
C TRP A 992 -30.90 0.82 27.17
N THR A 993 -30.77 2.13 27.37
CA THR A 993 -31.37 3.16 26.52
C THR A 993 -30.33 4.20 26.14
N PRO A 994 -30.51 4.94 25.03
CA PRO A 994 -29.60 6.03 24.68
C PRO A 994 -29.46 7.06 25.82
N SER A 995 -30.53 7.35 26.56
CA SER A 995 -30.48 8.25 27.72
C SER A 995 -29.64 7.74 28.90
N GLU A 996 -29.43 6.43 29.01
CA GLU A 996 -28.58 5.85 30.05
C GLU A 996 -27.10 5.78 29.62
N VAL A 997 -26.87 5.50 28.33
CA VAL A 997 -25.53 5.35 27.72
C VAL A 997 -24.89 6.72 27.43
N VAL A 998 -25.66 7.70 26.95
CA VAL A 998 -25.16 9.05 26.64
C VAL A 998 -24.86 9.81 27.92
N ALA A 999 -23.57 9.89 28.23
CA ALA A 999 -23.05 10.62 29.37
C ALA A 999 -23.06 12.13 29.14
N ARG A 1000 -22.77 12.62 27.92
CA ARG A 1000 -22.75 14.06 27.59
C ARG A 1000 -23.06 14.28 26.12
N SER A 1001 -24.00 15.18 25.81
CA SER A 1001 -24.27 15.59 24.43
C SER A 1001 -24.82 17.03 24.32
N PRO A 1002 -24.33 17.84 23.36
CA PRO A 1002 -23.17 17.56 22.51
C PRO A 1002 -21.86 17.63 23.32
N LEU A 1003 -20.85 16.90 22.86
CA LEU A 1003 -19.50 16.91 23.44
C LEU A 1003 -18.58 17.90 22.71
N ALA A 1004 -18.50 17.77 21.39
CA ALA A 1004 -17.68 18.61 20.50
C ALA A 1004 -18.25 18.62 19.08
N MET A 1005 -18.01 19.70 18.33
CA MET A 1005 -18.23 19.79 16.89
C MET A 1005 -17.03 19.14 16.16
N HIS A 1006 -17.26 18.34 15.13
CA HIS A 1006 -16.19 17.71 14.33
C HIS A 1006 -16.10 18.35 12.94
N ILE A 1007 -14.87 18.58 12.49
CA ILE A 1007 -14.53 19.11 11.17
C ILE A 1007 -13.48 18.19 10.53
N ASP A 1008 -13.77 17.70 9.33
CA ASP A 1008 -12.77 17.06 8.45
C ASP A 1008 -11.99 18.17 7.76
N PHE A 1009 -10.75 18.40 8.17
CA PHE A 1009 -10.03 19.59 7.73
C PHE A 1009 -9.40 19.36 6.35
N PRO A 1010 -9.60 20.26 5.36
CA PRO A 1010 -9.12 20.08 4.00
C PRO A 1010 -7.59 19.95 3.92
N GLU A 1011 -7.10 18.92 3.24
CA GLU A 1011 -5.67 18.68 3.00
C GLU A 1011 -5.39 17.94 1.69
N ARG A 1012 -4.24 18.20 1.07
CA ARG A 1012 -3.86 17.61 -0.23
C ARG A 1012 -3.64 16.10 -0.13
N GLU A 1013 -3.01 15.70 0.97
CA GLU A 1013 -2.65 14.31 1.28
C GLU A 1013 -3.45 13.82 2.50
N GLY A 1014 -4.70 13.43 2.25
CA GLY A 1014 -5.60 12.88 3.26
C GLY A 1014 -5.34 11.40 3.60
N GLY A 1015 -5.68 11.01 4.83
CA GLY A 1015 -5.48 9.67 5.38
C GLY A 1015 -6.09 8.53 4.53
N GLY A 1016 -5.24 7.58 4.13
CA GLY A 1016 -5.55 6.46 3.25
C GLY A 1016 -6.55 5.44 3.79
N GLY A 1017 -7.84 5.72 3.65
CA GLY A 1017 -8.86 4.68 3.55
C GLY A 1017 -8.73 3.91 2.22
N PHE A 1018 -9.16 2.64 2.19
CA PHE A 1018 -9.18 1.81 0.97
C PHE A 1018 -9.91 2.53 -0.19
N GLY A 1019 -9.16 3.22 -1.05
CA GLY A 1019 -9.65 3.88 -2.26
C GLY A 1019 -9.65 5.42 -2.26
N GLY A 1020 -9.12 6.12 -1.25
CA GLY A 1020 -8.96 7.58 -1.29
C GLY A 1020 -7.69 8.00 -2.06
N GLY A 1021 -7.85 8.75 -3.15
CA GLY A 1021 -6.73 9.46 -3.80
C GLY A 1021 -6.53 10.85 -3.17
N GLY A 1022 -5.35 11.44 -3.34
CA GLY A 1022 -5.09 12.83 -2.94
C GLY A 1022 -6.01 13.82 -3.67
N GLN A 1023 -6.22 14.98 -3.05
CA GLN A 1023 -7.02 16.08 -3.60
C GLN A 1023 -6.13 17.07 -4.35
N SER A 1024 -6.67 17.80 -5.34
CA SER A 1024 -5.94 18.92 -5.95
C SER A 1024 -5.92 20.14 -5.03
N GLN A 1025 -4.92 21.02 -5.19
CA GLN A 1025 -4.85 22.27 -4.41
C GLN A 1025 -6.12 23.12 -4.57
N GLU A 1026 -6.67 23.18 -5.79
CA GLU A 1026 -7.91 23.91 -6.07
C GLU A 1026 -9.09 23.38 -5.25
N GLN A 1027 -9.17 22.07 -5.04
CA GLN A 1027 -10.21 21.46 -4.18
C GLN A 1027 -10.02 21.85 -2.71
N VAL A 1028 -8.78 21.77 -2.20
CA VAL A 1028 -8.44 22.15 -0.83
C VAL A 1028 -8.78 23.62 -0.56
N ASP A 1029 -8.38 24.52 -1.46
CA ASP A 1029 -8.64 25.96 -1.34
C ASP A 1029 -10.14 26.27 -1.32
N ALA A 1030 -10.92 25.63 -2.20
CA ALA A 1030 -12.38 25.80 -2.26
C ALA A 1030 -13.09 25.31 -0.98
N GLN A 1031 -12.62 24.22 -0.39
CA GLN A 1031 -13.15 23.70 0.86
C GLN A 1031 -12.78 24.62 2.05
N LEU A 1032 -11.55 25.14 2.09
CA LEU A 1032 -11.12 26.12 3.11
C LEU A 1032 -11.93 27.42 3.01
N GLU A 1033 -12.16 27.96 1.81
CA GLU A 1033 -13.02 29.13 1.62
C GLU A 1033 -14.44 28.86 2.11
N THR A 1034 -14.95 27.65 1.86
CA THR A 1034 -16.26 27.22 2.34
C THR A 1034 -16.32 27.21 3.87
N LEU A 1035 -15.34 26.63 4.56
CA LEU A 1035 -15.26 26.65 6.02
C LEU A 1035 -15.22 28.08 6.59
N ARG A 1036 -14.34 28.95 6.06
CA ARG A 1036 -14.23 30.35 6.50
C ARG A 1036 -15.56 31.09 6.33
N ARG A 1037 -16.21 30.93 5.18
CA ARG A 1037 -17.52 31.53 4.88
C ARG A 1037 -18.57 31.11 5.91
N TRP A 1038 -18.60 29.84 6.31
CA TRP A 1038 -19.54 29.35 7.33
C TRP A 1038 -19.24 29.89 8.73
N MET A 1039 -17.98 30.00 9.13
CA MET A 1039 -17.61 30.59 10.42
C MET A 1039 -17.94 32.09 10.50
N HIS A 1040 -17.72 32.85 9.43
CA HIS A 1040 -18.15 34.25 9.36
C HIS A 1040 -19.68 34.38 9.45
N ARG A 1041 -20.44 33.52 8.75
CA ARG A 1041 -21.90 33.50 8.86
C ARG A 1041 -22.36 33.17 10.28
N ALA A 1042 -21.72 32.22 10.96
CA ALA A 1042 -22.03 31.88 12.34
C ALA A 1042 -21.75 33.04 13.31
N ARG A 1043 -20.62 33.75 13.18
CA ARG A 1043 -20.32 34.97 13.95
C ARG A 1043 -21.36 36.06 13.72
N ALA A 1044 -21.70 36.34 12.46
CA ALA A 1044 -22.73 37.33 12.12
C ALA A 1044 -24.10 36.96 12.70
N HIS A 1045 -24.47 35.67 12.66
CA HIS A 1045 -25.71 35.15 13.22
C HIS A 1045 -25.73 35.26 14.75
N ALA A 1046 -24.64 34.90 15.43
CA ALA A 1046 -24.50 35.07 16.88
C ALA A 1046 -24.65 36.55 17.31
N GLY A 1047 -24.05 37.48 16.56
CA GLY A 1047 -24.20 38.92 16.78
C GLY A 1047 -25.63 39.41 16.57
N ALA A 1048 -26.30 38.95 15.51
CA ALA A 1048 -27.69 39.31 15.23
C ALA A 1048 -28.67 38.75 16.28
N LEU A 1049 -28.41 37.54 16.79
CA LEU A 1049 -29.16 36.93 17.90
C LEU A 1049 -28.97 37.71 19.20
N ALA A 1050 -27.73 38.11 19.53
CA ALA A 1050 -27.44 38.92 20.70
C ALA A 1050 -28.08 40.31 20.66
N ALA A 1051 -28.18 40.89 19.46
CA ALA A 1051 -28.86 42.16 19.20
C ALA A 1051 -30.39 42.01 19.05
N GLU A 1052 -30.93 40.79 19.18
CA GLU A 1052 -32.35 40.44 18.98
C GLU A 1052 -32.90 40.89 17.61
N MET A 1053 -32.04 40.98 16.59
CA MET A 1053 -32.40 41.32 15.21
C MET A 1053 -32.96 40.11 14.44
N VAL A 1054 -32.59 38.90 14.87
CA VAL A 1054 -33.11 37.63 14.37
C VAL A 1054 -33.54 36.76 15.55
N THR A 1055 -34.36 35.75 15.27
CA THR A 1055 -34.79 34.76 16.27
C THR A 1055 -34.39 33.37 15.78
N VAL A 1056 -34.20 32.43 16.71
CA VAL A 1056 -33.96 31.02 16.39
C VAL A 1056 -35.20 30.46 15.69
N THR A 1057 -35.02 29.84 14.52
CA THR A 1057 -36.11 29.25 13.73
C THR A 1057 -35.74 27.89 13.18
N ASP A 1058 -36.72 27.13 12.72
CA ASP A 1058 -36.52 25.85 12.02
C ASP A 1058 -35.78 25.99 10.68
N GLN A 1059 -35.43 27.21 10.23
CA GLN A 1059 -34.63 27.44 9.03
C GLN A 1059 -33.18 27.82 9.32
N THR A 1060 -32.81 28.03 10.58
CA THR A 1060 -31.47 28.49 10.98
C THR A 1060 -30.64 27.45 11.71
N TYR A 1061 -31.14 26.22 11.89
CA TYR A 1061 -30.55 25.17 12.73
C TYR A 1061 -29.06 24.89 12.44
N THR A 1062 -28.63 24.94 11.18
CA THR A 1062 -27.20 24.76 10.79
C THR A 1062 -26.33 25.90 11.34
N LEU A 1063 -26.83 27.14 11.32
CA LEU A 1063 -26.11 28.28 11.90
C LEU A 1063 -26.24 28.32 13.43
N ASP A 1064 -27.42 27.99 13.97
CA ASP A 1064 -27.67 27.94 15.41
C ASP A 1064 -26.72 26.95 16.11
N ALA A 1065 -26.48 25.78 15.49
CA ALA A 1065 -25.54 24.78 16.01
C ALA A 1065 -24.07 25.23 15.99
N LEU A 1066 -23.72 26.22 15.17
CA LEU A 1066 -22.38 26.83 15.13
C LEU A 1066 -22.23 28.01 16.09
N VAL A 1067 -23.32 28.53 16.67
CA VAL A 1067 -23.24 29.63 17.64
C VAL A 1067 -22.38 29.25 18.86
N PRO A 1068 -22.58 28.09 19.53
CA PRO A 1068 -21.73 27.70 20.65
C PRO A 1068 -20.24 27.53 20.28
N VAL A 1069 -19.96 27.21 19.02
CA VAL A 1069 -18.59 27.08 18.49
C VAL A 1069 -17.90 28.45 18.41
N VAL A 1070 -18.54 29.43 17.76
CA VAL A 1070 -17.96 30.78 17.58
C VAL A 1070 -17.99 31.64 18.86
N LEU A 1071 -18.73 31.20 19.88
CA LEU A 1071 -18.67 31.74 21.24
C LEU A 1071 -17.55 31.11 22.09
N GLY A 1072 -16.90 30.05 21.63
CA GLY A 1072 -15.87 29.32 22.38
C GLY A 1072 -16.41 28.41 23.48
N GLU A 1073 -17.72 28.11 23.48
CA GLU A 1073 -18.39 27.32 24.51
C GLU A 1073 -18.42 25.81 24.19
N LEU A 1074 -18.56 25.46 22.90
CA LEU A 1074 -18.47 24.08 22.41
C LEU A 1074 -17.08 23.85 21.77
N PRO A 1075 -16.30 22.85 22.23
CA PRO A 1075 -15.04 22.49 21.59
C PRO A 1075 -15.22 22.06 20.13
N VAL A 1076 -14.19 22.29 19.31
CA VAL A 1076 -14.12 21.82 17.92
C VAL A 1076 -12.96 20.84 17.77
N VAL A 1077 -13.23 19.65 17.26
CA VAL A 1077 -12.21 18.68 16.85
C VAL A 1077 -11.96 18.86 15.35
N LEU A 1078 -10.72 19.17 14.97
CA LEU A 1078 -10.31 19.32 13.57
C LEU A 1078 -9.42 18.13 13.20
N ASP A 1079 -9.88 17.27 12.29
CA ASP A 1079 -9.12 16.12 11.80
C ASP A 1079 -8.18 16.58 10.67
N ALA A 1080 -6.88 16.56 10.91
CA ALA A 1080 -5.83 16.92 9.95
C ALA A 1080 -4.60 16.06 10.21
N SER A 1081 -4.03 15.45 9.16
CA SER A 1081 -2.93 14.49 9.31
C SER A 1081 -1.65 14.86 8.57
N SER A 1082 -1.72 15.75 7.59
CA SER A 1082 -0.57 16.32 6.87
C SER A 1082 0.05 17.50 7.62
N GLU A 1083 1.33 17.77 7.41
CA GLU A 1083 2.00 18.96 7.97
C GLU A 1083 1.27 20.27 7.59
N GLU A 1084 0.97 20.44 6.29
CA GLU A 1084 0.26 21.60 5.77
C GLU A 1084 -1.15 21.71 6.36
N GLY A 1085 -1.89 20.59 6.39
CA GLY A 1085 -3.23 20.51 6.96
C GLY A 1085 -3.26 20.88 8.43
N ILE A 1086 -2.31 20.38 9.23
CA ILE A 1086 -2.20 20.70 10.66
C ILE A 1086 -1.89 22.19 10.86
N LYS A 1087 -0.89 22.74 10.14
CA LYS A 1087 -0.55 24.17 10.22
C LYS A 1087 -1.74 25.06 9.84
N SER A 1088 -2.46 24.70 8.77
CA SER A 1088 -3.66 25.41 8.32
C SER A 1088 -4.82 25.29 9.33
N ALA A 1089 -4.99 24.13 9.98
CA ALA A 1089 -5.96 23.95 11.05
C ALA A 1089 -5.65 24.81 12.29
N LEU A 1090 -4.37 24.89 12.70
CA LEU A 1090 -3.94 25.76 13.79
C LEU A 1090 -4.20 27.24 13.47
N ALA A 1091 -3.87 27.68 12.26
CA ALA A 1091 -4.16 29.05 11.81
C ALA A 1091 -5.67 29.33 11.79
N PHE A 1092 -6.50 28.36 11.39
CA PHE A 1092 -7.95 28.48 11.41
C PHE A 1092 -8.52 28.58 12.84
N ILE A 1093 -7.97 27.81 13.80
CA ILE A 1093 -8.33 27.92 15.22
C ILE A 1093 -8.04 29.33 15.74
N GLU A 1094 -6.87 29.89 15.41
CA GLU A 1094 -6.48 31.24 15.79
C GLU A 1094 -7.36 32.32 15.13
N GLU A 1095 -7.56 32.25 13.81
CA GLU A 1095 -8.38 33.18 13.01
C GLU A 1095 -9.79 33.33 13.59
N PHE A 1096 -10.39 32.21 14.01
CA PHE A 1096 -11.74 32.17 14.54
C PHE A 1096 -11.83 32.14 16.07
N GLN A 1097 -10.70 32.20 16.79
CA GLN A 1097 -10.60 32.11 18.26
C GLN A 1097 -11.41 30.92 18.83
N LEU A 1098 -11.27 29.77 18.16
CA LEU A 1098 -12.03 28.57 18.52
C LEU A 1098 -11.41 27.88 19.73
N ARG A 1099 -12.25 27.19 20.50
CA ARG A 1099 -11.78 26.18 21.46
C ARG A 1099 -11.43 24.90 20.71
N GLY A 1100 -10.29 24.92 20.00
CA GLY A 1100 -9.85 23.84 19.13
C GLY A 1100 -9.21 22.67 19.87
N ILE A 1101 -9.37 21.49 19.30
CA ILE A 1101 -8.67 20.24 19.60
C ILE A 1101 -8.20 19.69 18.25
N LEU A 1102 -6.92 19.42 18.10
CA LEU A 1102 -6.40 18.81 16.89
C LEU A 1102 -6.59 17.28 16.97
N ALA A 1103 -7.10 16.65 15.92
CA ALA A 1103 -7.06 15.20 15.77
C ALA A 1103 -6.18 14.84 14.57
N GLY A 1104 -5.25 13.91 14.74
CA GLY A 1104 -4.29 13.61 13.69
C GLY A 1104 -3.32 12.50 14.05
N THR A 1105 -2.49 12.08 13.08
CA THR A 1105 -1.44 11.07 13.32
C THR A 1105 -0.18 11.31 12.50
N ARG A 1106 -0.30 11.29 11.16
CA ARG A 1106 0.81 11.02 10.23
C ARG A 1106 1.99 11.99 10.40
N ASP A 1107 1.73 13.30 10.34
CA ASP A 1107 2.77 14.33 10.36
C ASP A 1107 2.84 15.13 11.68
N ILE A 1108 2.20 14.66 12.75
CA ILE A 1108 2.24 15.36 14.05
C ILE A 1108 3.68 15.59 14.54
N TRP A 1109 4.57 14.64 14.27
CA TRP A 1109 5.98 14.71 14.64
C TRP A 1109 6.73 15.90 14.02
N LYS A 1110 6.25 16.45 12.88
CA LYS A 1110 6.88 17.58 12.17
C LYS A 1110 6.49 18.94 12.75
N VAL A 1111 5.39 19.02 13.49
CA VAL A 1111 4.73 20.29 13.86
C VAL A 1111 4.46 20.43 15.36
N VAL A 1112 5.26 19.72 16.17
CA VAL A 1112 5.12 19.69 17.63
C VAL A 1112 5.29 21.10 18.22
N ASP A 1113 6.26 21.88 17.74
CA ASP A 1113 6.53 23.22 18.25
C ASP A 1113 5.40 24.20 17.93
N GLU A 1114 4.83 24.13 16.71
CA GLU A 1114 3.68 24.93 16.31
C GLU A 1114 2.43 24.60 17.13
N ILE A 1115 2.19 23.31 17.42
CA ILE A 1115 1.09 22.87 18.29
C ILE A 1115 1.30 23.39 19.73
N ALA A 1116 2.52 23.26 20.27
CA ALA A 1116 2.86 23.75 21.61
C ALA A 1116 2.66 25.26 21.71
N LYS A 1117 3.10 26.03 20.70
CA LYS A 1117 2.92 27.48 20.63
C LYS A 1117 1.44 27.88 20.55
N ALA A 1118 0.63 27.12 19.82
CA ALA A 1118 -0.81 27.35 19.72
C ALA A 1118 -1.57 26.97 21.02
N GLY A 1119 -0.98 26.14 21.88
CA GLY A 1119 -1.62 25.68 23.12
C GLY A 1119 -2.81 24.76 22.87
N VAL A 1120 -2.83 24.07 21.73
CA VAL A 1120 -3.95 23.21 21.29
C VAL A 1120 -3.69 21.76 21.72
N PRO A 1121 -4.63 21.10 22.43
CA PRO A 1121 -4.49 19.68 22.78
C PRO A 1121 -4.70 18.77 21.57
N VAL A 1122 -4.18 17.53 21.67
CA VAL A 1122 -4.17 16.58 20.55
C VAL A 1122 -4.91 15.28 20.87
N ILE A 1123 -5.82 14.87 19.99
CA ILE A 1123 -6.34 13.50 19.92
C ILE A 1123 -5.50 12.74 18.90
N LEU A 1124 -4.54 11.96 19.41
CA LEU A 1124 -3.56 11.24 18.62
C LEU A 1124 -4.10 9.87 18.19
N GLY A 1125 -3.97 9.56 16.90
CA GLY A 1125 -4.17 8.22 16.37
C GLY A 1125 -5.14 8.15 15.18
N PRO A 1126 -5.35 6.94 14.62
CA PRO A 1126 -4.85 5.66 15.12
C PRO A 1126 -3.33 5.48 14.96
N ILE A 1127 -2.64 5.06 16.03
CA ILE A 1127 -1.17 4.77 16.02
C ILE A 1127 -0.82 3.57 15.13
N GLN A 1128 -1.76 2.64 14.95
CA GLN A 1128 -1.61 1.51 14.04
C GLN A 1128 -1.80 1.96 12.57
N SER A 1129 -0.93 2.87 12.12
CA SER A 1129 -0.94 3.50 10.80
C SER A 1129 0.46 3.52 10.17
N GLN A 1130 0.54 3.84 8.87
CA GLN A 1130 1.80 3.93 8.15
C GLN A 1130 2.38 5.34 8.12
N PRO A 1131 3.70 5.52 8.29
CA PRO A 1131 4.39 6.76 7.98
C PRO A 1131 4.17 7.18 6.52
N ALA A 1132 4.30 8.49 6.24
CA ALA A 1132 4.38 8.96 4.85
C ALA A 1132 5.61 8.37 4.14
N ASP A 1133 5.59 8.35 2.81
CA ASP A 1133 6.70 7.80 2.03
C ASP A 1133 7.99 8.62 2.25
N GLY A 1134 9.11 7.93 2.45
CA GLY A 1134 10.40 8.51 2.76
C GLY A 1134 10.51 9.17 4.14
N ASP A 1135 9.51 9.07 5.03
CA ASP A 1135 9.64 9.48 6.42
C ASP A 1135 10.27 8.36 7.27
N PRO A 1136 10.93 8.69 8.41
CA PRO A 1136 11.50 7.67 9.29
C PRO A 1136 10.45 6.63 9.71
N TYR A 1137 10.88 5.38 9.82
CA TYR A 1137 9.98 4.27 10.09
C TYR A 1137 9.22 4.42 11.43
N ASP A 1138 9.79 5.11 12.42
CA ASP A 1138 9.27 5.19 13.79
C ASP A 1138 8.38 6.40 14.09
N THR A 1139 8.23 7.33 13.15
CA THR A 1139 7.49 8.62 13.28
C THR A 1139 6.17 8.50 14.04
N ILE A 1140 5.29 7.60 13.61
CA ILE A 1140 3.96 7.44 14.22
C ILE A 1140 4.03 6.89 15.65
N PHE A 1141 5.03 6.05 15.94
CA PHE A 1141 5.18 5.44 17.26
C PHE A 1141 5.81 6.40 18.28
N VAL A 1142 6.68 7.30 17.84
CA VAL A 1142 7.30 8.31 18.71
C VAL A 1142 6.44 9.57 18.91
N ALA A 1143 5.41 9.80 18.07
CA ALA A 1143 4.57 11.00 18.15
C ALA A 1143 4.04 11.28 19.57
N ALA A 1144 3.60 10.25 20.29
CA ALA A 1144 3.13 10.41 21.67
C ALA A 1144 4.22 10.87 22.64
N LYS A 1145 5.45 10.35 22.47
CA LYS A 1145 6.62 10.75 23.26
C LYS A 1145 6.92 12.24 23.02
N LEU A 1146 6.94 12.67 21.77
CA LEU A 1146 7.24 14.06 21.41
C LEU A 1146 6.21 15.04 21.99
N LEU A 1147 4.91 14.71 21.90
CA LEU A 1147 3.85 15.52 22.53
C LEU A 1147 4.04 15.63 24.05
N HIS A 1148 4.39 14.52 24.71
CA HIS A 1148 4.65 14.50 26.14
C HIS A 1148 5.84 15.39 26.54
N GLU A 1149 6.96 15.29 25.82
CA GLU A 1149 8.17 16.08 26.08
C GLU A 1149 7.95 17.57 25.84
N ALA A 1150 7.13 17.94 24.85
CA ALA A 1150 6.70 19.31 24.60
C ALA A 1150 5.64 19.83 25.59
N GLY A 1151 5.13 18.98 26.49
CA GLY A 1151 4.09 19.35 27.45
C GLY A 1151 2.70 19.57 26.84
N ILE A 1152 2.46 19.06 25.63
CA ILE A 1152 1.17 19.16 24.94
C ILE A 1152 0.23 18.09 25.51
N PRO A 1153 -0.96 18.46 26.03
CA PRO A 1153 -1.94 17.48 26.46
C PRO A 1153 -2.41 16.64 25.27
N PHE A 1154 -2.37 15.31 25.40
CA PHE A 1154 -2.86 14.41 24.37
C PHE A 1154 -3.67 13.24 24.91
N ALA A 1155 -4.48 12.65 24.03
CA ALA A 1155 -5.26 11.44 24.28
C ALA A 1155 -5.24 10.51 23.07
N PHE A 1156 -5.44 9.21 23.28
CA PHE A 1156 -5.43 8.22 22.20
C PHE A 1156 -6.82 7.99 21.60
N ARG A 1157 -6.87 7.79 20.28
CA ARG A 1157 -8.06 7.31 19.55
C ARG A 1157 -7.78 6.05 18.71
N THR A 1158 -8.86 5.32 18.38
CA THR A 1158 -8.80 4.11 17.52
C THR A 1158 -9.48 4.28 16.17
N GLY A 1159 -10.41 5.24 16.01
CA GLY A 1159 -11.19 5.41 14.80
C GLY A 1159 -12.37 4.42 14.70
N GLY A 1160 -12.23 3.31 13.97
CA GLY A 1160 -13.35 2.39 13.71
C GLY A 1160 -13.99 1.77 14.99
N ALA A 1161 -15.28 1.47 14.95
CA ALA A 1161 -16.02 0.88 16.08
C ALA A 1161 -15.42 -0.47 16.53
N ALA A 1162 -15.13 -1.37 15.59
CA ALA A 1162 -14.54 -2.68 15.87
C ALA A 1162 -13.13 -2.60 16.46
N ALA A 1163 -12.39 -1.52 16.16
CA ALA A 1163 -11.04 -1.27 16.64
C ALA A 1163 -11.00 -0.67 18.06
N ALA A 1164 -12.13 -0.22 18.62
CA ALA A 1164 -12.19 0.43 19.93
C ALA A 1164 -11.59 -0.42 21.06
N ARG A 1165 -11.66 -1.76 20.95
CA ARG A 1165 -11.06 -2.69 21.91
C ARG A 1165 -9.52 -2.67 21.95
N ASN A 1166 -8.88 -2.18 20.89
CA ASN A 1166 -7.42 -2.16 20.73
C ASN A 1166 -6.79 -0.88 21.30
N LEU A 1167 -7.56 -0.01 21.96
CA LEU A 1167 -7.05 1.20 22.60
C LEU A 1167 -5.79 0.98 23.48
N PRO A 1168 -5.70 -0.05 24.36
CA PRO A 1168 -4.47 -0.31 25.11
C PRO A 1168 -3.27 -0.64 24.21
N ASP A 1169 -3.48 -1.33 23.07
CA ASP A 1169 -2.40 -1.64 22.13
C ASP A 1169 -1.80 -0.37 21.51
N HIS A 1170 -2.62 0.67 21.27
CA HIS A 1170 -2.15 1.95 20.72
C HIS A 1170 -1.21 2.67 21.71
N ALA A 1171 -1.56 2.66 23.00
CA ALA A 1171 -0.73 3.26 24.03
C ALA A 1171 0.54 2.44 24.30
N ALA A 1172 0.44 1.10 24.30
CA ALA A 1172 1.59 0.22 24.46
C ALA A 1172 2.65 0.42 23.36
N LEU A 1173 2.23 0.65 22.11
CA LEU A 1173 3.15 1.00 21.03
C LEU A 1173 3.90 2.30 21.30
N GLY A 1174 3.24 3.32 21.85
CA GLY A 1174 3.92 4.55 22.28
C GLY A 1174 4.96 4.28 23.39
N VAL A 1175 4.63 3.43 24.36
CA VAL A 1175 5.55 3.05 25.46
C VAL A 1175 6.78 2.31 24.93
N ALA A 1176 6.59 1.37 24.01
CA ALA A 1176 7.69 0.67 23.36
C ALA A 1176 8.66 1.63 22.66
N PHE A 1177 8.19 2.79 22.19
CA PHE A 1177 8.98 3.82 21.51
C PHE A 1177 9.35 5.02 22.39
N GLY A 1178 9.27 4.86 23.72
CA GLY A 1178 9.87 5.80 24.68
C GLY A 1178 8.90 6.71 25.43
N LEU A 1179 7.59 6.62 25.19
CA LEU A 1179 6.61 7.29 26.03
C LEU A 1179 6.65 6.71 27.46
N PRO A 1180 6.77 7.54 28.51
CA PRO A 1180 6.68 7.04 29.88
C PRO A 1180 5.36 6.33 30.14
N ARG A 1181 5.41 5.16 30.79
CA ARG A 1181 4.21 4.33 31.05
C ARG A 1181 3.12 5.07 31.82
N GLU A 1182 3.49 5.96 32.74
CA GLU A 1182 2.55 6.82 33.48
C GLU A 1182 1.87 7.85 32.57
N ALA A 1183 2.62 8.43 31.62
CA ALA A 1183 2.07 9.36 30.63
C ALA A 1183 1.09 8.66 29.68
N ALA A 1184 1.37 7.42 29.30
CA ALA A 1184 0.44 6.59 28.52
C ALA A 1184 -0.88 6.35 29.27
N TRP A 1185 -0.82 5.95 30.55
CA TRP A 1185 -2.01 5.79 31.38
C TRP A 1185 -2.78 7.10 31.59
N HIS A 1186 -2.07 8.21 31.77
CA HIS A 1186 -2.69 9.54 31.85
C HIS A 1186 -3.46 9.87 30.57
N ALA A 1187 -2.84 9.69 29.39
CA ALA A 1187 -3.47 9.94 28.09
C ALA A 1187 -4.66 9.01 27.78
N LEU A 1188 -4.72 7.82 28.39
CA LEU A 1188 -5.86 6.89 28.29
C LEU A 1188 -7.02 7.20 29.24
N THR A 1189 -6.79 8.03 30.27
CA THR A 1189 -7.76 8.23 31.36
C THR A 1189 -7.95 9.71 31.67
N ARG A 1190 -7.25 10.25 32.67
CA ARG A 1190 -7.39 11.63 33.15
C ARG A 1190 -7.11 12.66 32.05
N GLY A 1191 -6.03 12.51 31.30
CA GLY A 1191 -5.67 13.42 30.21
C GLY A 1191 -6.75 13.47 29.12
N ALA A 1192 -7.29 12.30 28.75
CA ALA A 1192 -8.45 12.25 27.85
C ALA A 1192 -9.67 12.96 28.44
N ALA A 1193 -9.99 12.73 29.72
CA ALA A 1193 -11.12 13.39 30.38
C ALA A 1193 -10.95 14.93 30.44
N GLU A 1194 -9.74 15.41 30.70
CA GLU A 1194 -9.41 16.84 30.76
C GLU A 1194 -9.54 17.53 29.40
N ILE A 1195 -8.99 16.93 28.34
CA ILE A 1195 -9.11 17.43 26.95
C ILE A 1195 -10.60 17.54 26.55
N LEU A 1196 -11.40 16.56 26.94
CA LEU A 1196 -12.83 16.50 26.66
C LEU A 1196 -13.68 17.35 27.63
N GLY A 1197 -13.07 18.03 28.58
CA GLY A 1197 -13.75 18.92 29.54
C GLY A 1197 -14.63 18.19 30.55
N VAL A 1198 -14.34 16.91 30.84
CA VAL A 1198 -15.07 16.06 31.81
C VAL A 1198 -14.17 15.51 32.93
N GLY A 1199 -12.91 15.96 33.03
CA GLY A 1199 -11.93 15.52 34.02
C GLY A 1199 -12.28 15.78 35.49
N HIS A 1200 -13.31 16.59 35.76
CA HIS A 1200 -13.85 16.78 37.11
C HIS A 1200 -14.78 15.64 37.57
N LEU A 1201 -15.11 14.70 36.67
CA LEU A 1201 -15.99 13.56 36.96
C LEU A 1201 -15.44 12.21 36.47
N TYR A 1202 -14.53 12.20 35.48
CA TYR A 1202 -13.97 11.00 34.87
C TYR A 1202 -12.43 10.98 34.91
N GLY A 1203 -11.86 9.78 34.76
CA GLY A 1203 -10.44 9.60 34.44
C GLY A 1203 -9.51 9.44 35.64
N SER A 1204 -10.01 9.50 36.88
CA SER A 1204 -9.22 9.23 38.09
C SER A 1204 -9.98 8.38 39.13
N VAL A 1205 -9.24 7.78 40.08
CA VAL A 1205 -9.80 7.08 41.23
C VAL A 1205 -9.72 7.98 42.46
N GLU A 1206 -10.72 8.85 42.62
CA GLU A 1206 -10.80 9.82 43.71
C GLU A 1206 -12.24 9.94 44.23
N GLU A 1207 -12.39 10.38 45.48
CA GLU A 1207 -13.71 10.61 46.07
C GLU A 1207 -14.52 11.61 45.23
N GLY A 1208 -15.79 11.30 45.01
CA GLY A 1208 -16.71 12.10 44.20
C GLY A 1208 -16.70 11.74 42.71
N MET A 1209 -15.68 11.07 42.18
CA MET A 1209 -15.63 10.70 40.76
C MET A 1209 -16.69 9.65 40.39
N ILE A 1210 -17.13 9.66 39.13
CA ILE A 1210 -18.00 8.61 38.59
C ILE A 1210 -17.21 7.29 38.58
N ALA A 1211 -17.79 6.25 39.17
CA ALA A 1211 -17.11 4.98 39.38
C ALA A 1211 -17.08 4.12 38.10
N ASN A 1212 -16.31 4.57 37.11
CA ASN A 1212 -15.89 3.78 35.95
C ASN A 1212 -14.51 3.17 36.27
N LEU A 1213 -14.48 1.91 36.71
CA LEU A 1213 -13.29 1.24 37.24
C LEU A 1213 -13.03 -0.08 36.53
N VAL A 1214 -11.76 -0.41 36.33
CA VAL A 1214 -11.31 -1.67 35.73
C VAL A 1214 -10.40 -2.39 36.71
N ILE A 1215 -10.66 -3.68 36.91
CA ILE A 1215 -9.83 -4.56 37.72
C ILE A 1215 -9.24 -5.64 36.80
N SER A 1216 -7.91 -5.72 36.73
CA SER A 1216 -7.18 -6.62 35.84
C SER A 1216 -6.12 -7.44 36.57
N ASP A 1217 -5.77 -8.61 36.03
CA ASP A 1217 -4.73 -9.49 36.60
C ASP A 1217 -3.29 -9.02 36.36
N GLY A 1218 -3.13 -7.91 35.65
CA GLY A 1218 -1.86 -7.24 35.38
C GLY A 1218 -2.10 -5.83 34.85
N ASP A 1219 -1.04 -5.19 34.38
CA ASP A 1219 -1.16 -3.90 33.69
C ASP A 1219 -1.62 -4.14 32.24
N LEU A 1220 -2.70 -3.47 31.82
CA LEU A 1220 -3.34 -3.68 30.52
C LEU A 1220 -2.51 -3.19 29.31
N LEU A 1221 -1.41 -2.46 29.54
CA LEU A 1221 -0.44 -2.15 28.49
C LEU A 1221 0.49 -3.33 28.17
N ASP A 1222 0.51 -4.36 29.02
CA ASP A 1222 1.09 -5.66 28.66
C ASP A 1222 -0.01 -6.53 28.04
N ILE A 1223 0.17 -6.90 26.77
CA ILE A 1223 -0.86 -7.50 25.92
C ILE A 1223 -1.53 -8.75 26.54
N PRO A 1224 -0.81 -9.68 27.21
CA PRO A 1224 -1.43 -10.86 27.80
C PRO A 1224 -2.38 -10.59 28.98
N SER A 1225 -2.32 -9.41 29.61
CA SER A 1225 -3.16 -9.06 30.77
C SER A 1225 -4.64 -9.03 30.43
N GLN A 1226 -5.48 -9.43 31.38
CA GLN A 1226 -6.93 -9.54 31.23
C GLN A 1226 -7.70 -8.74 32.28
N VAL A 1227 -8.80 -8.15 31.83
CA VAL A 1227 -9.83 -7.59 32.71
C VAL A 1227 -10.60 -8.72 33.39
N LYS A 1228 -10.78 -8.62 34.70
CA LYS A 1228 -11.54 -9.58 35.53
C LYS A 1228 -12.86 -9.00 36.03
N HIS A 1229 -12.89 -7.71 36.33
CA HIS A 1229 -14.11 -6.98 36.70
C HIS A 1229 -14.10 -5.59 36.07
N VAL A 1230 -15.28 -5.08 35.74
CA VAL A 1230 -15.47 -3.71 35.26
C VAL A 1230 -16.70 -3.12 35.93
N LEU A 1231 -16.55 -1.91 36.49
CA LEU A 1231 -17.65 -1.11 37.00
C LEU A 1231 -17.86 0.06 36.05
N ILE A 1232 -19.11 0.32 35.70
CA ILE A 1232 -19.51 1.51 34.92
C ILE A 1232 -20.63 2.18 35.70
N ARG A 1233 -20.46 3.48 36.00
CA ARG A 1233 -21.35 4.24 36.89
C ARG A 1233 -21.62 3.51 38.21
N GLY A 1234 -20.57 2.89 38.75
CA GLY A 1234 -20.56 2.12 39.99
C GLY A 1234 -21.38 0.85 40.01
N GLN A 1235 -21.83 0.36 38.85
CA GLN A 1235 -22.46 -0.95 38.70
C GLN A 1235 -21.49 -1.91 38.03
N GLU A 1236 -21.36 -3.13 38.56
CA GLU A 1236 -20.58 -4.16 37.90
C GLU A 1236 -21.27 -4.57 36.58
N ALA A 1237 -20.55 -4.44 35.47
CA ALA A 1237 -21.05 -4.77 34.15
C ALA A 1237 -20.50 -6.12 33.66
N SER A 1238 -21.32 -6.86 32.91
CA SER A 1238 -20.94 -8.17 32.38
C SER A 1238 -19.76 -8.06 31.40
N LEU A 1239 -18.81 -8.99 31.52
CA LEU A 1239 -17.73 -9.20 30.55
C LEU A 1239 -18.13 -10.18 29.43
N GLY A 1240 -19.35 -10.71 29.45
CA GLY A 1240 -19.88 -11.55 28.38
C GLY A 1240 -20.07 -10.76 27.09
N THR A 1241 -19.63 -11.33 25.97
CA THR A 1241 -19.63 -10.71 24.64
C THR A 1241 -20.12 -11.68 23.58
N HIS A 1242 -20.42 -11.19 22.37
CA HIS A 1242 -20.59 -12.05 21.18
C HIS A 1242 -19.45 -13.06 21.03
N HIS A 1243 -18.21 -12.63 21.24
CA HIS A 1243 -17.04 -13.48 21.08
C HIS A 1243 -16.95 -14.60 22.12
N THR A 1244 -17.23 -14.32 23.40
CA THR A 1244 -17.17 -15.33 24.45
C THR A 1244 -18.31 -16.33 24.31
N ARG A 1245 -19.51 -15.90 23.89
CA ARG A 1245 -20.64 -16.81 23.61
C ARG A 1245 -20.29 -17.82 22.51
N LEU A 1246 -19.68 -17.35 21.42
CA LEU A 1246 -19.21 -18.23 20.34
C LEU A 1246 -18.08 -19.14 20.81
N TRP A 1247 -17.11 -18.62 21.58
CA TRP A 1247 -16.05 -19.43 22.16
C TRP A 1247 -16.60 -20.56 23.04
N GLU A 1248 -17.52 -20.27 23.97
CA GLU A 1248 -18.16 -21.27 24.83
C GLU A 1248 -18.90 -22.35 24.02
N GLN A 1249 -19.65 -21.92 23.01
CA GLN A 1249 -20.41 -22.82 22.14
C GLN A 1249 -19.50 -23.78 21.36
N TYR A 1250 -18.43 -23.28 20.74
CA TYR A 1250 -17.62 -24.08 19.82
C TYR A 1250 -16.43 -24.79 20.48
N SER A 1251 -15.92 -24.29 21.61
CA SER A 1251 -14.93 -25.03 22.40
C SER A 1251 -15.49 -26.36 22.91
N THR A 1252 -16.79 -26.40 23.19
CA THR A 1252 -17.51 -27.60 23.67
C THR A 1252 -18.09 -28.46 22.54
N ARG A 1253 -17.87 -28.11 21.26
CA ARG A 1253 -18.32 -28.90 20.12
C ARG A 1253 -17.76 -30.33 20.22
N PRO A 1254 -18.60 -31.38 20.24
CA PRO A 1254 -18.12 -32.76 20.28
C PRO A 1254 -17.26 -33.06 19.04
N GLN A 1255 -16.11 -33.72 19.24
CA GLN A 1255 -15.32 -34.18 18.11
C GLN A 1255 -16.13 -35.22 17.31
N PRO A 1256 -16.16 -35.11 15.97
CA PRO A 1256 -16.76 -36.15 15.15
C PRO A 1256 -16.05 -37.49 15.44
N LYS A 1257 -16.81 -38.59 15.48
CA LYS A 1257 -16.22 -39.92 15.63
C LYS A 1257 -15.31 -40.17 14.44
N GLN A 1258 -14.01 -40.33 14.70
CA GLN A 1258 -12.99 -40.70 13.73
C GLN A 1258 -13.34 -42.02 13.03
#